data_AF-A0A4V1UDS4-F1
#
_entry.id   AF-A0A4V1UDS4-F1
#
_cell.length_a   1.000
_cell.length_b   1.000
_cell.length_c   1.000
_cell.angle_alpha   90.00
_cell.angle_beta   90.00
_cell.angle_gamma   90.00
#
_symmetry.space_group_name_H-M   'P 1'
#
loop_
_entity.id
_entity.type
_entity.pdbx_description
1 polymer ?
#
loop_
_entity_poly.entity_id
_entity_poly.type
_entity_poly.pdbx_seq_one_letter_code
_entity_poly.pdbx_strand_id
1 'polypeptide(L)'
;MLKSLGEADPAAFLRRVDDLAAAPLLGNPATLKLLHGTLNDDATSIDSRGALFAQATIDMAYEINSRRRSRRDRSTPGAIITAAEKASLVLMLSARSDLWMGAAKPPRTGLVTVDELIPAGIDTKALHDAVDTPMFRGEADSYAPTHRMVAEYLAGRALAAAVSSRDGRPAALAYNRALALLCGDDEQPAPALLGTFAWFVTSLANGLHADRALKLVRAHPEAILFQGDAAMLPLNHRRALLEATGRGDPWFLSGMRGSTAVGGLAGADLETEFRTILLDPTETSHRRALILAAIASGRRVPGLDADVVLFASDPANPEWLRREAIEAIEARATHPLADLRTVVSALDKEPLQNSVAVKMAALASLVGHDVTAAEVRKTLAEYAATGDGVMGYAYSFGAALAASPPEGLFDAPLPSERRTGESRSYEVNGVVRRTLVQSIRSSPRLRAGDLLRWLSNAGFKRLNDPEAELREAIQEWVDRVPSHASSLFWALYRQSRSHPWPAIHEFRRLTGRFPDAKITAEVLDRLDASPPGKDAADLARTAMNLIAPFEPTDDLYWRLWTRLDGRTDLADIFEALTQSPIDHWQSREQSRQRRMEAKTATALDRDRAWFDTNLEKVRDGTAFGALRYAAELYAGHHAHLTSGVAEERLTNWMGAAVADAIAEGWATVLANFPLTWRQQALQEGTNRNYQANYIAAAFVDRLARLGEPVPALSPDAAFGVLRGYYVLQDNDFRDAVQALGASSIAADPEGMATLLEYWRVAIKPGMFELPHSREFEKAGGVEVALLPFLKNRPNLSPELLRNALSMAARVISLKELTGLVASVLKRALSPEARSIWGFAAFLLDPAAREAEFAAEVENWPAEADRLPHGSLIGDFDNLTGSTTSRRRVFVGLFGPLHAPKGDFGDRDTLSEVVAASIKGLGETPTPDASDALAILAARADLAAWHDTLQHYTAAQLKLRQQTEFRPPSPRRVAEAINAGPPATAADLRAVARECLADLTNDIQNGDTAGWKAFWNLPGKPSLRTPREENDCRDLLLDRLRDRLMRFGIGAHHAIPEARRRNDRRADVLLIGEEGANLPVEAKRHMHAQLWKAAGSQLKDYARSPGSGGHGVYLIFWFGLGVPSPPRPPAGTPPITSAGALRDALVGHLRRELRPLTDVIVVDLTPPERPPTAGKQRKQGGRNGQGKAHGEVLGPQKTKSAKTKVSKPGSARLGADR
;
A
#
# COMPACT_ATOMS: atom_id res chain seq x y z
N MET A 1 10.54 20.45 19.53
CA MET A 1 10.02 21.73 19.01
C MET A 1 8.73 22.19 19.68
N LEU A 2 7.66 21.38 19.78
CA LEU A 2 6.45 21.79 20.54
C LEU A 2 6.77 22.24 21.98
N LYS A 3 7.60 21.47 22.70
CA LYS A 3 8.12 21.86 24.03
C LYS A 3 8.82 23.23 24.05
N SER A 4 9.53 23.61 22.97
CA SER A 4 10.20 24.92 22.90
C SER A 4 9.25 26.06 22.52
N LEU A 5 8.03 25.75 22.05
CA LEU A 5 6.95 26.71 21.83
C LEU A 5 6.08 26.91 23.09
N GLY A 6 6.39 26.21 24.18
CA GLY A 6 5.62 26.28 25.43
C GLY A 6 4.42 25.34 25.49
N GLU A 7 4.27 24.40 24.55
CA GLU A 7 3.17 23.42 24.57
C GLU A 7 3.30 22.49 25.79
N ALA A 8 2.25 22.50 26.63
CA ALA A 8 2.22 21.79 27.90
C ALA A 8 2.02 20.27 27.69
N ASP A 9 1.21 19.90 26.71
CA ASP A 9 0.99 18.49 26.33
C ASP A 9 1.18 18.29 24.81
N PRO A 10 2.44 18.07 24.37
CA PRO A 10 2.71 17.81 22.97
C PRO A 10 1.98 16.59 22.40
N ALA A 11 1.66 15.59 23.22
CA ALA A 11 0.98 14.38 22.75
C ALA A 11 -0.50 14.67 22.47
N ALA A 12 -1.17 15.42 23.35
CA ALA A 12 -2.54 15.89 23.10
C ALA A 12 -2.62 16.81 21.87
N PHE A 13 -1.65 17.72 21.71
CA PHE A 13 -1.57 18.56 20.51
C PHE A 13 -1.46 17.72 19.23
N LEU A 14 -0.54 16.74 19.20
CA LEU A 14 -0.35 15.87 18.03
C LEU A 14 -1.61 15.06 17.73
N ARG A 15 -2.26 14.48 18.75
CA ARG A 15 -3.56 13.80 18.57
C ARG A 15 -4.62 14.74 17.99
N ARG A 16 -4.71 15.99 18.45
CA ARG A 16 -5.65 16.98 17.89
C ARG A 16 -5.35 17.30 16.42
N VAL A 17 -4.08 17.36 16.03
CA VAL A 17 -3.68 17.56 14.62
C VAL A 17 -4.04 16.32 13.77
N ASP A 18 -3.85 15.12 14.31
CA ASP A 18 -4.22 13.86 13.66
C ASP A 18 -5.75 13.73 13.49
N ASP A 19 -6.53 14.08 14.51
CA ASP A 19 -8.01 14.09 14.47
C ASP A 19 -8.54 15.02 13.36
N LEU A 20 -7.86 16.16 13.15
CA LEU A 20 -8.15 17.11 12.07
C LEU A 20 -7.55 16.69 10.71
N ALA A 21 -6.90 15.53 10.63
CA ALA A 21 -6.13 15.05 9.48
C ALA A 21 -5.21 16.11 8.86
N ALA A 22 -4.53 16.85 9.74
CA ALA A 22 -3.57 17.90 9.39
C ALA A 22 -2.11 17.47 9.65
N ALA A 23 -1.87 16.22 10.05
CA ALA A 23 -0.56 15.64 10.33
C ALA A 23 0.49 15.87 9.22
N PRO A 24 0.16 15.78 7.90
CA PRO A 24 1.13 16.05 6.84
C PRO A 24 1.72 17.48 6.88
N LEU A 25 1.05 18.42 7.54
CA LEU A 25 1.52 19.79 7.71
C LEU A 25 2.56 19.93 8.85
N LEU A 26 2.83 18.89 9.64
CA LEU A 26 3.81 18.94 10.74
C LEU A 26 5.27 18.87 10.26
N GLY A 27 5.50 18.48 9.00
CA GLY A 27 6.85 18.25 8.45
C GLY A 27 7.71 19.51 8.27
N ASN A 28 7.15 20.71 8.43
CA ASN A 28 7.87 21.98 8.32
C ASN A 28 7.74 22.82 9.61
N PRO A 29 8.85 23.30 10.20
CA PRO A 29 8.83 24.16 11.39
C PRO A 29 7.91 25.39 11.29
N ALA A 30 7.77 25.99 10.10
CA ALA A 30 6.91 27.16 9.89
C ALA A 30 5.42 26.80 9.96
N THR A 31 5.01 25.71 9.32
CA THR A 31 3.62 25.24 9.37
C THR A 31 3.28 24.69 10.76
N LEU A 32 4.23 24.04 11.45
CA LEU A 32 4.04 23.63 12.85
C LEU A 32 3.76 24.83 13.77
N LYS A 33 4.54 25.92 13.62
CA LYS A 33 4.31 27.16 14.39
C LYS A 33 2.96 27.79 14.08
N LEU A 34 2.56 27.80 12.81
CA LEU A 34 1.25 28.30 12.38
C LEU A 34 0.12 27.47 13.01
N LEU A 35 0.17 26.14 12.87
CA LEU A 35 -0.83 25.25 13.47
C LEU A 35 -0.93 25.41 14.98
N HIS A 36 0.21 25.50 15.67
CA HIS A 36 0.25 25.74 17.10
C HIS A 36 -0.40 27.09 17.46
N GLY A 37 -0.09 28.15 16.71
CA GLY A 37 -0.72 29.46 16.91
C GLY A 37 -2.24 29.45 16.68
N THR A 38 -2.70 28.87 15.57
CA THR A 38 -4.12 28.84 15.21
C THR A 38 -4.94 27.91 16.12
N LEU A 39 -4.39 26.78 16.59
CA LEU A 39 -5.12 25.83 17.44
C LEU A 39 -5.17 26.22 18.92
N ASN A 40 -4.22 27.04 19.38
CA ASN A 40 -4.14 27.54 20.75
C ASN A 40 -4.70 28.98 20.89
N ASP A 41 -5.33 29.52 19.85
CA ASP A 41 -6.06 30.79 19.94
C ASP A 41 -7.45 30.59 20.56
N ASP A 42 -7.63 31.06 21.79
CA ASP A 42 -8.89 30.97 22.53
C ASP A 42 -10.04 31.76 21.88
N ALA A 43 -9.73 32.71 20.98
CA ALA A 43 -10.75 33.53 20.32
C ALA A 43 -11.54 32.76 19.26
N THR A 44 -10.99 31.67 18.71
CA THR A 44 -11.58 30.94 17.57
C THR A 44 -11.66 29.44 17.86
N SER A 45 -12.88 28.91 18.01
CA SER A 45 -13.09 27.46 18.16
C SER A 45 -12.83 26.72 16.85
N ILE A 46 -11.75 25.95 16.77
CA ILE A 46 -11.43 25.07 15.63
C ILE A 46 -11.87 23.64 15.94
N ASP A 47 -12.98 23.22 15.33
CA ASP A 47 -13.63 21.91 15.50
C ASP A 47 -13.63 21.04 14.23
N SER A 48 -13.07 21.55 13.13
CA SER A 48 -13.06 20.88 11.83
C SER A 48 -11.83 21.27 11.01
N ARG A 49 -11.45 20.42 10.05
CA ARG A 49 -10.32 20.67 9.14
C ARG A 49 -10.57 21.90 8.27
N GLY A 50 -11.82 22.08 7.83
CA GLY A 50 -12.27 23.25 7.08
C GLY A 50 -12.16 24.54 7.89
N ALA A 51 -12.52 24.53 9.17
CA ALA A 51 -12.34 25.67 10.06
C ALA A 51 -10.85 26.00 10.28
N LEU A 52 -10.02 24.97 10.48
CA LEU A 52 -8.56 25.14 10.59
C LEU A 52 -7.98 25.82 9.35
N PHE A 53 -8.32 25.33 8.15
CA PHE A 53 -7.83 25.93 6.91
C PHE A 53 -8.37 27.34 6.69
N ALA A 54 -9.64 27.59 7.01
CA ALA A 54 -10.22 28.93 6.92
C ALA A 54 -9.46 29.94 7.79
N GLN A 55 -9.24 29.60 9.06
CA GLN A 55 -8.56 30.49 10.01
C GLN A 55 -7.07 30.64 9.66
N ALA A 56 -6.36 29.53 9.40
CA ALA A 56 -4.95 29.56 9.06
C ALA A 56 -4.67 30.37 7.78
N THR A 57 -5.54 30.30 6.77
CA THR A 57 -5.43 31.14 5.55
C THR A 57 -5.60 32.62 5.84
N ILE A 58 -6.49 32.99 6.78
CA ILE A 58 -6.64 34.38 7.23
C ILE A 58 -5.37 34.83 7.96
N ASP A 59 -4.90 34.04 8.93
CA ASP A 59 -3.70 34.36 9.73
C ASP A 59 -2.45 34.54 8.85
N MET A 60 -2.28 33.66 7.84
CA MET A 60 -1.17 33.74 6.88
C MET A 60 -1.19 34.98 5.98
N ALA A 61 -2.37 35.58 5.74
CA ALA A 61 -2.50 36.74 4.87
C ALA A 61 -2.07 38.05 5.56
N TYR A 62 -2.07 38.08 6.90
CA TYR A 62 -1.62 39.23 7.68
C TYR A 62 -0.08 39.33 7.76
N GLU A 63 0.44 40.55 7.86
CA GLU A 63 1.88 40.79 8.03
C GLU A 63 2.31 40.53 9.49
N ILE A 64 3.07 39.45 9.69
CA ILE A 64 3.55 39.02 11.02
C ILE A 64 4.87 39.71 11.37
N ASN A 65 5.64 40.18 10.38
CA ASN A 65 6.93 40.82 10.63
C ASN A 65 6.76 42.20 11.27
N SER A 66 7.17 42.31 12.54
CA SER A 66 7.07 43.55 13.33
C SER A 66 7.78 44.74 12.67
N ARG A 67 8.83 44.49 11.87
CA ARG A 67 9.59 45.53 11.14
C ARG A 67 8.89 46.00 9.86
N ARG A 68 7.88 45.29 9.37
CA ARG A 68 7.12 45.59 8.15
C ARG A 68 5.67 46.01 8.39
N ARG A 69 5.24 46.14 9.66
CA ARG A 69 3.86 46.49 10.07
C ARG A 69 3.30 47.75 9.39
N SER A 70 4.15 48.71 9.03
CA SER A 70 3.74 49.99 8.42
C SER A 70 3.79 50.02 6.89
N ARG A 71 3.94 48.87 6.21
CA ARG A 71 3.99 48.79 4.75
C ARG A 71 2.62 49.14 4.15
N ARG A 72 2.38 50.43 3.88
CA ARG A 72 1.12 50.95 3.29
C ARG A 72 0.83 50.44 1.88
N ASP A 73 1.83 49.90 1.19
CA ASP A 73 1.73 49.43 -0.19
C ASP A 73 1.32 47.94 -0.31
N ARG A 74 1.05 47.25 0.80
CA ARG A 74 0.63 45.84 0.78
C ARG A 74 -0.85 45.70 0.45
N SER A 75 -1.21 44.69 -0.34
CA SER A 75 -2.59 44.33 -0.65
C SER A 75 -3.35 43.93 0.61
N THR A 76 -4.68 44.10 0.62
CA THR A 76 -5.51 43.66 1.75
C THR A 76 -5.45 42.13 1.90
N PRO A 77 -5.61 41.59 3.13
CA PRO A 77 -5.64 40.15 3.34
C PRO A 77 -6.65 39.43 2.44
N GLY A 78 -7.84 40.00 2.23
CA GLY A 78 -8.84 39.45 1.32
C GLY A 78 -8.39 39.39 -0.15
N ALA A 79 -7.68 40.42 -0.63
CA ALA A 79 -7.12 40.44 -1.98
C ALA A 79 -6.00 39.39 -2.14
N ILE A 80 -5.14 39.26 -1.12
CA ILE A 80 -4.07 38.24 -1.07
C ILE A 80 -4.67 36.83 -1.15
N ILE A 81 -5.68 36.54 -0.33
CA ILE A 81 -6.35 35.23 -0.32
C ILE A 81 -7.02 34.97 -1.66
N THR A 82 -7.72 35.95 -2.24
CA THR A 82 -8.37 35.81 -3.56
C THR A 82 -7.35 35.51 -4.66
N ALA A 83 -6.18 36.15 -4.64
CA ALA A 83 -5.10 35.86 -5.58
C ALA A 83 -4.55 34.43 -5.39
N ALA A 84 -4.30 34.01 -4.14
CA ALA A 84 -3.88 32.65 -3.81
C ALA A 84 -4.91 31.58 -4.23
N GLU A 85 -6.20 31.84 -4.02
CA GLU A 85 -7.34 31.01 -4.42
C GLU A 85 -7.34 30.79 -5.94
N LYS A 86 -7.27 31.86 -6.73
CA LYS A 86 -7.26 31.75 -8.19
C LYS A 86 -5.99 31.10 -8.74
N ALA A 87 -4.81 31.44 -8.21
CA ALA A 87 -3.56 30.81 -8.64
C ALA A 87 -3.57 29.31 -8.34
N SER A 88 -4.03 28.92 -7.15
CA SER A 88 -4.18 27.51 -6.76
C SER A 88 -5.18 26.79 -7.66
N LEU A 89 -6.30 27.44 -8.01
CA LEU A 89 -7.28 26.86 -8.94
C LEU A 89 -6.66 26.56 -10.31
N VAL A 90 -5.90 27.52 -10.87
CA VAL A 90 -5.22 27.31 -12.16
C VAL A 90 -4.18 26.20 -12.07
N LEU A 91 -3.35 26.20 -11.02
CA LEU A 91 -2.36 25.14 -10.77
C LEU A 91 -3.01 23.76 -10.72
N MET A 92 -4.08 23.60 -9.91
CA MET A 92 -4.73 22.31 -9.73
C MET A 92 -5.36 21.81 -11.03
N LEU A 93 -6.23 22.60 -11.67
CA LEU A 93 -6.95 22.18 -12.88
C LEU A 93 -6.01 21.93 -14.09
N SER A 94 -4.85 22.60 -14.14
CA SER A 94 -3.82 22.33 -15.15
C SER A 94 -2.79 21.27 -14.75
N ALA A 95 -2.99 20.63 -13.58
CA ALA A 95 -2.09 19.67 -12.96
C ALA A 95 -0.63 20.13 -12.90
N ARG A 96 -0.43 21.41 -12.56
CA ARG A 96 0.89 22.03 -12.34
C ARG A 96 1.11 22.29 -10.86
N SER A 97 2.38 22.33 -10.46
CA SER A 97 2.79 22.45 -9.06
C SER A 97 3.39 23.81 -8.70
N ASP A 98 3.91 24.55 -9.68
CA ASP A 98 4.75 25.71 -9.44
C ASP A 98 4.36 26.90 -10.34
N LEU A 99 4.48 28.08 -9.76
CA LEU A 99 4.40 29.40 -10.38
C LEU A 99 5.79 29.92 -10.71
N TRP A 100 5.90 30.64 -11.81
CA TRP A 100 7.07 31.41 -12.20
C TRP A 100 6.73 32.90 -12.18
N MET A 101 7.36 33.63 -11.25
CA MET A 101 7.16 35.07 -11.03
C MET A 101 8.21 35.95 -11.71
N GLY A 102 9.25 35.34 -12.29
CA GLY A 102 10.36 36.04 -12.94
C GLY A 102 10.00 36.62 -14.31
N ALA A 103 10.63 37.73 -14.68
CA ALA A 103 10.46 38.36 -16.00
C ALA A 103 11.21 37.61 -17.12
N ALA A 104 12.14 36.73 -16.78
CA ALA A 104 12.88 35.91 -17.73
C ALA A 104 12.09 34.67 -18.17
N LYS A 105 12.55 34.00 -19.23
CA LYS A 105 11.98 32.71 -19.66
C LYS A 105 12.13 31.67 -18.52
N PRO A 106 11.08 30.86 -18.22
CA PRO A 106 11.16 29.86 -17.18
C PRO A 106 12.30 28.85 -17.43
N PRO A 107 13.06 28.45 -16.39
CA PRO A 107 14.23 27.58 -16.53
C PRO A 107 13.90 26.13 -16.90
N ARG A 108 12.65 25.70 -16.67
CA ARG A 108 12.15 24.36 -17.00
C ARG A 108 10.71 24.43 -17.51
N THR A 109 10.31 23.39 -18.24
CA THR A 109 8.92 23.23 -18.70
C THR A 109 8.00 22.90 -17.53
N GLY A 110 6.72 23.30 -17.63
CA GLY A 110 5.69 22.98 -16.65
C GLY A 110 5.54 23.96 -15.48
N LEU A 111 6.27 25.07 -15.47
CA LEU A 111 6.02 26.21 -14.57
C LEU A 111 4.88 27.07 -15.14
N VAL A 112 3.96 27.53 -14.29
CA VAL A 112 2.88 28.45 -14.70
C VAL A 112 3.37 29.88 -14.56
N THR A 113 3.40 30.61 -15.66
CA THR A 113 3.85 32.00 -15.70
C THR A 113 2.76 32.98 -15.27
N VAL A 114 3.14 34.18 -14.83
CA VAL A 114 2.20 35.26 -14.53
C VAL A 114 1.31 35.58 -15.74
N ASP A 115 1.86 35.58 -16.95
CA ASP A 115 1.11 35.86 -18.19
C ASP A 115 0.00 34.82 -18.45
N GLU A 116 0.24 33.56 -18.11
CA GLU A 116 -0.77 32.50 -18.22
C GLU A 116 -1.89 32.65 -17.17
N LEU A 117 -1.63 33.35 -16.07
CA LEU A 117 -2.60 33.61 -15.00
C LEU A 117 -3.46 34.86 -15.24
N ILE A 118 -3.01 35.82 -16.06
CA ILE A 118 -3.74 37.07 -16.31
C ILE A 118 -5.22 36.84 -16.70
N PRO A 119 -5.56 35.88 -17.59
CA PRO A 119 -6.96 35.64 -17.97
C PRO A 119 -7.87 35.21 -16.81
N ALA A 120 -7.31 34.68 -15.72
CA ALA A 120 -8.05 34.36 -14.49
C ALA A 120 -8.47 35.62 -13.71
N GLY A 121 -8.10 36.83 -14.17
CA GLY A 121 -8.45 38.08 -13.53
C GLY A 121 -7.82 38.19 -12.15
N ILE A 122 -6.56 37.73 -12.04
CA ILE A 122 -5.76 37.82 -10.82
C ILE A 122 -5.10 39.20 -10.81
N ASP A 123 -5.19 39.90 -9.68
CA ASP A 123 -4.43 41.12 -9.46
C ASP A 123 -2.95 40.76 -9.26
N THR A 124 -2.07 41.24 -10.15
CA THR A 124 -0.66 40.85 -10.18
C THR A 124 0.11 41.31 -8.94
N LYS A 125 -0.30 42.44 -8.33
CA LYS A 125 0.29 42.93 -7.09
C LYS A 125 -0.14 42.05 -5.91
N ALA A 126 -1.42 41.70 -5.82
CA ALA A 126 -1.92 40.78 -4.80
C ALA A 126 -1.32 39.38 -4.95
N LEU A 127 -1.04 38.92 -6.19
CA LEU A 127 -0.33 37.66 -6.44
C LEU A 127 1.11 37.72 -5.92
N HIS A 128 1.83 38.82 -6.17
CA HIS A 128 3.16 39.04 -5.63
C HIS A 128 3.15 39.07 -4.09
N ASP A 129 2.15 39.71 -3.48
CA ASP A 129 1.98 39.70 -2.02
C ASP A 129 1.60 38.31 -1.49
N ALA A 130 0.86 37.50 -2.26
CA ALA A 130 0.45 36.15 -1.90
C ALA A 130 1.60 35.15 -1.88
N VAL A 131 2.50 35.19 -2.87
CA VAL A 131 3.68 34.31 -2.88
C VAL A 131 4.69 34.64 -1.77
N ASP A 132 4.62 35.84 -1.19
CA ASP A 132 5.38 36.27 0.01
C ASP A 132 4.68 35.89 1.34
N THR A 133 3.63 35.07 1.30
CA THR A 133 2.97 34.51 2.50
C THR A 133 3.34 33.05 2.73
N PRO A 134 3.15 32.51 3.95
CA PRO A 134 3.34 31.08 4.21
C PRO A 134 2.38 30.14 3.46
N MET A 135 1.43 30.66 2.67
CA MET A 135 0.61 29.84 1.76
C MET A 135 1.43 29.25 0.62
N PHE A 136 2.54 29.90 0.26
CA PHE A 136 3.49 29.46 -0.75
C PHE A 136 4.89 29.28 -0.15
N ARG A 137 5.69 28.46 -0.82
CA ARG A 137 7.12 28.27 -0.58
C ARG A 137 7.85 28.40 -1.90
N GLY A 138 9.01 29.02 -1.90
CA GLY A 138 9.76 29.24 -3.13
C GLY A 138 11.12 29.86 -2.87
N GLU A 139 11.99 29.74 -3.87
CA GLU A 139 13.29 30.40 -3.91
C GLU A 139 13.46 31.09 -5.26
N ALA A 140 14.14 32.25 -5.25
CA ALA A 140 14.25 33.17 -6.38
C ALA A 140 12.87 33.56 -6.96
N ASP A 141 12.50 32.98 -8.11
CA ASP A 141 11.31 33.32 -8.88
C ASP A 141 10.33 32.13 -9.04
N SER A 142 10.62 30.98 -8.42
CA SER A 142 9.77 29.78 -8.51
C SER A 142 9.07 29.52 -7.18
N TYR A 143 7.73 29.48 -7.21
CA TYR A 143 6.90 29.35 -6.01
C TYR A 143 5.89 28.22 -6.15
N ALA A 144 5.80 27.35 -5.16
CA ALA A 144 4.78 26.30 -5.07
C ALA A 144 3.91 26.51 -3.84
N PRO A 145 2.66 26.06 -3.82
CA PRO A 145 1.88 26.01 -2.57
C PRO A 145 2.67 25.25 -1.49
N THR A 146 2.58 25.72 -0.24
CA THR A 146 3.32 25.13 0.89
C THR A 146 2.99 23.65 1.07
N HIS A 147 1.73 23.29 0.84
CA HIS A 147 1.28 21.91 0.77
C HIS A 147 0.11 21.75 -0.21
N ARG A 148 0.01 20.58 -0.84
CA ARG A 148 -1.06 20.27 -1.81
C ARG A 148 -2.47 20.43 -1.23
N MET A 149 -2.69 19.96 0.01
CA MET A 149 -3.99 20.11 0.71
C MET A 149 -4.44 21.57 0.82
N VAL A 150 -3.51 22.52 1.02
CA VAL A 150 -3.83 23.95 1.09
C VAL A 150 -4.25 24.46 -0.30
N ALA A 151 -3.52 24.06 -1.35
CA ALA A 151 -3.86 24.42 -2.73
C ALA A 151 -5.23 23.87 -3.15
N GLU A 152 -5.53 22.61 -2.82
CA GLU A 152 -6.82 21.97 -3.14
C GLU A 152 -7.99 22.62 -2.39
N TYR A 153 -7.80 22.99 -1.12
CA TYR A 153 -8.78 23.76 -0.34
C TYR A 153 -9.07 25.12 -0.98
N LEU A 154 -8.01 25.88 -1.27
CA LEU A 154 -8.11 27.20 -1.91
C LEU A 154 -8.76 27.12 -3.29
N ALA A 155 -8.36 26.14 -4.11
CA ALA A 155 -8.91 25.89 -5.44
C ALA A 155 -10.40 25.52 -5.41
N GLY A 156 -10.79 24.57 -4.54
CA GLY A 156 -12.18 24.13 -4.43
C GLY A 156 -13.12 25.26 -4.00
N ARG A 157 -12.66 26.10 -3.06
CA ARG A 157 -13.37 27.31 -2.65
C ARG A 157 -13.48 28.35 -3.76
N ALA A 158 -12.38 28.61 -4.48
CA ALA A 158 -12.36 29.55 -5.60
C ALA A 158 -13.38 29.16 -6.67
N LEU A 159 -13.42 27.86 -7.02
CA LEU A 159 -14.34 27.32 -8.02
C LEU A 159 -15.80 27.36 -7.53
N ALA A 160 -16.05 27.06 -6.25
CA ALA A 160 -17.38 27.15 -5.66
C ALA A 160 -17.90 28.60 -5.62
N ALA A 161 -17.00 29.56 -5.38
CA ALA A 161 -17.31 30.98 -5.47
C ALA A 161 -17.62 31.40 -6.92
N ALA A 162 -16.88 30.89 -7.91
CA ALA A 162 -17.12 31.20 -9.33
C ALA A 162 -18.52 30.74 -9.81
N VAL A 163 -19.05 29.64 -9.30
CA VAL A 163 -20.39 29.13 -9.66
C VAL A 163 -21.54 29.71 -8.84
N SER A 164 -21.24 30.49 -7.80
CA SER A 164 -22.22 31.05 -6.88
C SER A 164 -22.45 32.54 -7.20
N SER A 165 -23.72 32.96 -7.32
CA SER A 165 -24.05 34.38 -7.36
C SER A 165 -23.79 35.02 -6.00
N ARG A 166 -22.91 36.02 -5.93
CA ARG A 166 -22.65 36.82 -4.72
C ARG A 166 -23.13 38.25 -4.93
N ASP A 167 -23.73 38.83 -3.90
CA ASP A 167 -24.05 40.27 -3.81
C ASP A 167 -24.82 40.83 -5.03
N GLY A 168 -25.75 40.03 -5.57
CA GLY A 168 -26.54 40.39 -6.75
C GLY A 168 -25.81 40.31 -8.10
N ARG A 169 -24.55 39.85 -8.13
CA ARG A 169 -23.80 39.59 -9.37
C ARG A 169 -24.11 38.19 -9.91
N PRO A 170 -24.22 38.02 -11.24
CA PRO A 170 -24.34 36.69 -11.84
C PRO A 170 -23.10 35.84 -11.56
N ALA A 171 -23.28 34.51 -11.54
CA ALA A 171 -22.15 33.59 -11.38
C ALA A 171 -21.14 33.79 -12.52
N ALA A 172 -19.85 33.75 -12.19
CA ALA A 172 -18.77 33.90 -13.16
C ALA A 172 -18.61 32.65 -14.04
N LEU A 173 -19.03 31.48 -13.56
CA LEU A 173 -18.93 30.20 -14.26
C LEU A 173 -20.21 29.38 -14.07
N ALA A 174 -20.69 28.73 -15.13
CA ALA A 174 -21.81 27.81 -15.01
C ALA A 174 -21.40 26.51 -14.28
N TYR A 175 -22.32 25.98 -13.47
CA TYR A 175 -22.07 24.76 -12.68
C TYR A 175 -21.58 23.56 -13.51
N ASN A 176 -22.18 23.31 -14.68
CA ASN A 176 -21.78 22.18 -15.54
C ASN A 176 -20.39 22.36 -16.14
N ARG A 177 -19.95 23.61 -16.38
CA ARG A 177 -18.59 23.91 -16.82
C ARG A 177 -17.58 23.62 -15.71
N ALA A 178 -17.89 24.03 -14.47
CA ALA A 178 -17.05 23.71 -13.32
C ALA A 178 -16.85 22.20 -13.13
N LEU A 179 -17.91 21.40 -13.29
CA LEU A 179 -17.81 19.94 -13.27
C LEU A 179 -16.96 19.38 -14.42
N ALA A 180 -17.13 19.91 -15.63
CA ALA A 180 -16.35 19.49 -16.78
C ALA A 180 -14.84 19.77 -16.66
N LEU A 181 -14.44 20.71 -15.80
CA LEU A 181 -13.04 20.98 -15.46
C LEU A 181 -12.50 20.03 -14.38
N LEU A 182 -13.37 19.51 -13.50
CA LEU A 182 -13.00 18.62 -12.39
C LEU A 182 -13.01 17.14 -12.78
N CYS A 183 -13.82 16.77 -13.77
CA CYS A 183 -14.04 15.40 -14.19
C CYS A 183 -13.26 15.02 -15.44
N GLY A 184 -12.96 13.73 -15.59
CA GLY A 184 -12.54 13.16 -16.85
C GLY A 184 -13.69 13.03 -17.84
N ASP A 185 -13.40 12.48 -19.02
CA ASP A 185 -14.41 12.26 -20.07
C ASP A 185 -15.54 11.32 -19.60
N ASP A 186 -15.26 10.42 -18.65
CA ASP A 186 -16.21 9.50 -18.03
C ASP A 186 -17.16 10.14 -17.00
N GLU A 187 -17.13 11.48 -16.86
CA GLU A 187 -17.82 12.29 -15.85
C GLU A 187 -17.43 11.98 -14.40
N GLN A 188 -16.39 11.16 -14.18
CA GLN A 188 -15.87 10.87 -12.85
C GLN A 188 -14.83 11.92 -12.45
N PRO A 189 -14.74 12.30 -11.15
CA PRO A 189 -13.77 13.27 -10.70
C PRO A 189 -12.36 12.74 -10.97
N ALA A 190 -11.53 13.54 -11.63
CA ALA A 190 -10.19 13.12 -12.01
C ALA A 190 -9.36 12.79 -10.75
N PRO A 191 -8.59 11.69 -10.72
CA PRO A 191 -7.79 11.32 -9.55
C PRO A 191 -6.82 12.42 -9.07
N ALA A 192 -6.29 13.21 -10.01
CA ALA A 192 -5.42 14.35 -9.71
C ALA A 192 -6.16 15.58 -9.16
N LEU A 193 -7.50 15.58 -9.13
CA LEU A 193 -8.35 16.69 -8.71
C LEU A 193 -9.31 16.33 -7.57
N LEU A 194 -9.19 15.12 -6.97
CA LEU A 194 -10.12 14.65 -5.93
C LEU A 194 -10.22 15.62 -4.74
N GLY A 195 -9.11 16.22 -4.31
CA GLY A 195 -9.11 17.23 -3.25
C GLY A 195 -9.88 18.49 -3.64
N THR A 196 -9.56 19.07 -4.80
CA THR A 196 -10.27 20.25 -5.33
C THR A 196 -11.77 19.96 -5.51
N PHE A 197 -12.12 18.78 -6.02
CA PHE A 197 -13.49 18.32 -6.18
C PHE A 197 -14.21 18.22 -4.83
N ALA A 198 -13.60 17.57 -3.83
CA ALA A 198 -14.21 17.41 -2.52
C ALA A 198 -14.44 18.76 -1.81
N TRP A 199 -13.49 19.69 -1.88
CA TRP A 199 -13.63 21.03 -1.33
C TRP A 199 -14.65 21.89 -2.10
N PHE A 200 -14.75 21.72 -3.41
CA PHE A 200 -15.81 22.32 -4.23
C PHE A 200 -17.20 21.85 -3.76
N VAL A 201 -17.40 20.54 -3.64
CA VAL A 201 -18.68 19.96 -3.16
C VAL A 201 -19.01 20.42 -1.74
N THR A 202 -18.03 20.38 -0.84
CA THR A 202 -18.19 20.81 0.57
C THR A 202 -18.60 22.28 0.65
N SER A 203 -17.98 23.14 -0.16
CA SER A 203 -18.30 24.57 -0.21
C SER A 203 -19.71 24.85 -0.77
N LEU A 204 -20.17 24.05 -1.73
CA LEU A 204 -21.52 24.18 -2.31
C LEU A 204 -22.63 23.65 -1.39
N ALA A 205 -22.33 22.72 -0.49
CA ALA A 205 -23.32 22.04 0.34
C ALA A 205 -24.13 23.00 1.23
N ASN A 206 -23.58 24.17 1.57
CA ASN A 206 -24.21 25.19 2.41
C ASN A 206 -24.80 26.37 1.62
N GLY A 207 -24.89 26.28 0.27
CA GLY A 207 -25.30 27.39 -0.59
C GLY A 207 -26.45 27.08 -1.55
N LEU A 208 -26.61 27.92 -2.58
CA LEU A 208 -27.67 27.79 -3.61
C LEU A 208 -27.64 26.43 -4.33
N HIS A 209 -26.47 25.80 -4.43
CA HIS A 209 -26.28 24.52 -5.12
C HIS A 209 -26.31 23.31 -4.17
N ALA A 210 -26.86 23.43 -2.96
CA ALA A 210 -26.88 22.35 -1.96
C ALA A 210 -27.47 21.04 -2.49
N ASP A 211 -28.58 21.08 -3.24
CA ASP A 211 -29.20 19.89 -3.85
C ASP A 211 -28.32 19.23 -4.92
N ARG A 212 -27.51 20.03 -5.63
CA ARG A 212 -26.54 19.51 -6.61
C ARG A 212 -25.36 18.88 -5.90
N ALA A 213 -24.85 19.52 -4.85
CA ALA A 213 -23.82 18.95 -3.98
C ALA A 213 -24.29 17.62 -3.37
N LEU A 214 -25.54 17.49 -2.95
CA LEU A 214 -26.10 16.24 -2.42
C LEU A 214 -26.06 15.10 -3.45
N LYS A 215 -26.32 15.40 -4.73
CA LYS A 215 -26.21 14.39 -5.81
C LYS A 215 -24.77 13.94 -6.01
N LEU A 216 -23.80 14.87 -5.94
CA LEU A 216 -22.38 14.54 -6.03
C LEU A 216 -21.90 13.72 -4.83
N VAL A 217 -22.40 14.01 -3.62
CA VAL A 217 -22.14 13.21 -2.41
C VAL A 217 -22.54 11.75 -2.60
N ARG A 218 -23.71 11.50 -3.18
CA ARG A 218 -24.17 10.13 -3.45
C ARG A 218 -23.39 9.44 -4.57
N ALA A 219 -22.95 10.20 -5.56
CA ALA A 219 -22.26 9.66 -6.73
C ALA A 219 -20.77 9.38 -6.47
N HIS A 220 -20.11 10.20 -5.63
CA HIS A 220 -18.67 10.11 -5.37
C HIS A 220 -18.34 10.22 -3.87
N PRO A 221 -18.91 9.34 -3.02
CA PRO A 221 -18.82 9.47 -1.58
C PRO A 221 -17.39 9.35 -1.05
N GLU A 222 -16.58 8.43 -1.59
CA GLU A 222 -15.20 8.21 -1.12
C GLU A 222 -14.30 9.43 -1.37
N ALA A 223 -14.44 10.09 -2.53
CA ALA A 223 -13.68 11.31 -2.83
C ALA A 223 -13.94 12.40 -1.77
N ILE A 224 -15.21 12.56 -1.38
CA ILE A 224 -15.64 13.58 -0.43
C ILE A 224 -15.26 13.20 1.01
N LEU A 225 -15.40 11.92 1.38
CA LEU A 225 -15.01 11.44 2.70
C LEU A 225 -13.50 11.59 2.92
N PHE A 226 -12.68 11.18 1.94
CA PHE A 226 -11.23 11.13 2.12
C PHE A 226 -10.57 12.51 1.97
N GLN A 227 -11.05 13.32 1.03
CA GLN A 227 -10.37 14.57 0.67
C GLN A 227 -11.09 15.84 1.17
N GLY A 228 -12.39 15.74 1.48
CA GLY A 228 -13.20 16.87 1.96
C GLY A 228 -13.26 16.94 3.48
N ASP A 229 -14.28 17.59 4.02
CA ASP A 229 -14.51 17.62 5.46
C ASP A 229 -15.98 17.35 5.75
N ALA A 230 -16.26 16.14 6.27
CA ALA A 230 -17.61 15.73 6.60
C ALA A 230 -18.24 16.64 7.68
N ALA A 231 -17.46 17.22 8.60
CA ALA A 231 -17.97 18.09 9.64
C ALA A 231 -18.62 19.37 9.08
N MET A 232 -18.19 19.78 7.88
CA MET A 232 -18.70 20.97 7.19
C MET A 232 -19.96 20.71 6.36
N LEU A 233 -20.38 19.44 6.23
CA LEU A 233 -21.56 19.07 5.48
C LEU A 233 -22.83 19.16 6.34
N PRO A 234 -23.96 19.66 5.78
CA PRO A 234 -25.26 19.58 6.43
C PRO A 234 -25.64 18.12 6.77
N LEU A 235 -26.52 17.94 7.76
CA LEU A 235 -26.94 16.61 8.24
C LEU A 235 -27.41 15.68 7.09
N ASN A 236 -28.26 16.18 6.18
CA ASN A 236 -28.76 15.38 5.06
C ASN A 236 -27.64 14.93 4.10
N HIS A 237 -26.59 15.73 3.94
CA HIS A 237 -25.43 15.37 3.13
C HIS A 237 -24.55 14.36 3.85
N ARG A 238 -24.31 14.51 5.16
CA ARG A 238 -23.59 13.48 5.94
C ARG A 238 -24.32 12.14 5.97
N ARG A 239 -25.65 12.13 6.08
CA ARG A 239 -26.48 10.90 5.93
C ARG A 239 -26.27 10.25 4.57
N ALA A 240 -26.41 11.02 3.50
CA ALA A 240 -26.23 10.51 2.14
C ALA A 240 -24.79 10.01 1.89
N LEU A 241 -23.80 10.68 2.47
CA LEU A 241 -22.40 10.25 2.44
C LEU A 241 -22.27 8.87 3.10
N LEU A 242 -22.77 8.73 4.33
CA LEU A 242 -22.72 7.49 5.10
C LEU A 242 -23.45 6.33 4.42
N GLU A 243 -24.61 6.58 3.82
CA GLU A 243 -25.40 5.58 3.07
C GLU A 243 -24.65 5.07 1.83
N ALA A 244 -23.95 5.97 1.13
CA ALA A 244 -23.32 5.68 -0.16
C ALA A 244 -21.88 5.16 -0.04
N THR A 245 -21.11 5.60 0.95
CA THR A 245 -19.72 5.18 1.14
C THR A 245 -19.61 3.66 1.29
N GLY A 246 -18.66 3.06 0.57
CA GLY A 246 -18.34 1.64 0.65
C GLY A 246 -19.33 0.72 -0.07
N ARG A 247 -20.27 1.28 -0.85
CA ARG A 247 -21.19 0.51 -1.71
C ARG A 247 -20.57 0.13 -3.05
N GLY A 248 -19.60 0.90 -3.54
CA GLY A 248 -18.87 0.60 -4.78
C GLY A 248 -17.59 -0.21 -4.58
N ASP A 249 -16.99 -0.12 -3.40
CA ASP A 249 -15.78 -0.84 -2.99
C ASP A 249 -15.94 -1.34 -1.55
N PRO A 250 -16.14 -2.65 -1.32
CA PRO A 250 -16.27 -3.23 0.02
C PRO A 250 -15.04 -3.02 0.91
N TRP A 251 -13.88 -2.74 0.33
CA TRP A 251 -12.60 -2.53 1.03
C TRP A 251 -12.08 -1.10 0.89
N PHE A 252 -12.95 -0.11 0.68
CA PHE A 252 -12.60 1.30 0.42
C PHE A 252 -11.66 1.95 1.48
N LEU A 253 -11.65 1.48 2.74
CA LEU A 253 -10.71 1.97 3.77
C LEU A 253 -9.31 1.34 3.70
N SER A 254 -9.10 0.31 2.88
CA SER A 254 -7.80 -0.34 2.73
C SER A 254 -6.77 0.67 2.22
N GLY A 255 -5.67 0.84 2.96
CA GLY A 255 -4.61 1.80 2.63
C GLY A 255 -4.90 3.28 2.96
N MET A 256 -6.05 3.61 3.56
CA MET A 256 -6.44 5.00 3.90
C MET A 256 -6.44 5.30 5.41
N ARG A 257 -5.98 4.37 6.25
CA ARG A 257 -5.94 4.54 7.71
C ARG A 257 -4.92 5.61 8.13
N GLY A 258 -5.32 6.47 9.09
CA GLY A 258 -4.45 7.49 9.69
C GLY A 258 -4.22 8.77 8.87
N SER A 259 -4.79 8.89 7.67
CA SER A 259 -4.59 10.05 6.78
C SER A 259 -5.86 10.87 6.50
N THR A 260 -7.00 10.49 7.09
CA THR A 260 -8.33 11.04 6.74
C THR A 260 -9.11 11.54 7.96
N ALA A 261 -9.78 12.69 7.83
CA ALA A 261 -10.64 13.30 8.86
C ALA A 261 -12.03 12.64 8.93
N VAL A 262 -12.10 11.32 9.14
CA VAL A 262 -13.38 10.60 9.22
C VAL A 262 -14.21 10.98 10.45
N GLY A 263 -13.57 11.54 11.49
CA GLY A 263 -14.22 12.04 12.70
C GLY A 263 -15.28 13.12 12.45
N GLY A 264 -15.23 13.82 11.32
CA GLY A 264 -16.27 14.79 10.93
C GLY A 264 -17.66 14.20 10.73
N LEU A 265 -17.78 12.87 10.59
CA LEU A 265 -19.07 12.18 10.59
C LEU A 265 -19.67 12.09 12.00
N ALA A 266 -18.86 12.02 13.05
CA ALA A 266 -19.37 11.72 14.39
C ALA A 266 -20.15 12.89 14.99
N GLY A 267 -21.34 12.56 15.50
CA GLY A 267 -22.23 13.48 16.17
C GLY A 267 -23.50 12.76 16.63
N ALA A 268 -24.11 13.26 17.71
CA ALA A 268 -25.36 12.72 18.24
C ALA A 268 -26.51 12.73 17.21
N ASP A 269 -26.41 13.55 16.16
CA ASP A 269 -27.38 13.65 15.09
C ASP A 269 -27.34 12.48 14.08
N LEU A 270 -26.30 11.65 14.10
CA LEU A 270 -26.16 10.42 13.30
C LEU A 270 -26.13 9.14 14.15
N GLU A 271 -26.48 9.23 15.43
CA GLU A 271 -26.42 8.09 16.36
C GLU A 271 -27.23 6.89 15.84
N THR A 272 -28.42 7.12 15.28
CA THR A 272 -29.30 6.05 14.80
C THR A 272 -28.66 5.32 13.62
N GLU A 273 -28.14 6.06 12.64
CA GLU A 273 -27.51 5.52 11.45
C GLU A 273 -26.21 4.78 11.80
N PHE A 274 -25.42 5.31 12.72
CA PHE A 274 -24.20 4.66 13.22
C PHE A 274 -24.54 3.33 13.89
N ARG A 275 -25.56 3.30 14.76
CA ARG A 275 -26.04 2.07 15.42
C ARG A 275 -26.49 1.02 14.40
N THR A 276 -27.28 1.43 13.41
CA THR A 276 -27.76 0.53 12.34
C THR A 276 -26.61 -0.12 11.59
N ILE A 277 -25.60 0.66 11.18
CA ILE A 277 -24.46 0.13 10.42
C ILE A 277 -23.56 -0.74 11.31
N LEU A 278 -23.26 -0.29 12.54
CA LEU A 278 -22.35 -0.98 13.44
C LEU A 278 -22.87 -2.37 13.86
N LEU A 279 -24.17 -2.47 14.11
CA LEU A 279 -24.81 -3.68 14.64
C LEU A 279 -25.39 -4.62 13.56
N ASP A 280 -25.38 -4.24 12.28
CA ASP A 280 -25.83 -5.11 11.19
C ASP A 280 -24.74 -6.15 10.84
N PRO A 281 -24.99 -7.46 11.07
CA PRO A 281 -24.01 -8.50 10.77
C PRO A 281 -23.84 -8.77 9.27
N THR A 282 -24.77 -8.30 8.42
CA THR A 282 -24.70 -8.42 6.96
C THR A 282 -23.93 -7.28 6.31
N GLU A 283 -23.55 -6.28 7.10
CA GLU A 283 -22.87 -5.09 6.62
C GLU A 283 -21.36 -5.32 6.45
N THR A 284 -20.75 -4.60 5.50
CA THR A 284 -19.33 -4.83 5.18
C THR A 284 -18.41 -4.43 6.32
N SER A 285 -17.32 -5.19 6.50
CA SER A 285 -16.37 -4.95 7.60
C SER A 285 -15.77 -3.54 7.54
N HIS A 286 -15.48 -2.99 6.35
CA HIS A 286 -14.93 -1.64 6.24
C HIS A 286 -15.97 -0.54 6.54
N ARG A 287 -17.27 -0.75 6.29
CA ARG A 287 -18.29 0.23 6.71
C ARG A 287 -18.46 0.23 8.23
N ARG A 288 -18.40 -0.95 8.88
CA ARG A 288 -18.38 -1.04 10.35
C ARG A 288 -17.11 -0.40 10.93
N ALA A 289 -15.95 -0.64 10.31
CA ALA A 289 -14.69 0.04 10.66
C ALA A 289 -14.77 1.56 10.52
N LEU A 290 -15.44 2.08 9.49
CA LEU A 290 -15.64 3.52 9.31
C LEU A 290 -16.37 4.13 10.51
N ILE A 291 -17.40 3.47 11.02
CA ILE A 291 -18.13 3.93 12.21
C ILE A 291 -17.21 3.99 13.42
N LEU A 292 -16.45 2.92 13.68
CA LEU A 292 -15.52 2.85 14.81
C LEU A 292 -14.43 3.94 14.70
N ALA A 293 -13.84 4.14 13.52
CA ALA A 293 -12.85 5.18 13.27
C ALA A 293 -13.43 6.60 13.42
N ALA A 294 -14.67 6.82 12.96
CA ALA A 294 -15.37 8.09 13.14
C ALA A 294 -15.65 8.36 14.62
N ILE A 295 -16.07 7.35 15.39
CA ILE A 295 -16.26 7.47 16.84
C ILE A 295 -14.93 7.76 17.53
N ALA A 296 -13.84 7.06 17.19
CA ALA A 296 -12.53 7.26 17.83
C ALA A 296 -11.97 8.68 17.63
N SER A 297 -12.05 9.20 16.41
CA SER A 297 -11.43 10.50 16.05
C SER A 297 -12.37 11.71 16.18
N GLY A 298 -13.69 11.50 16.16
CA GLY A 298 -14.69 12.57 16.05
C GLY A 298 -15.29 13.07 17.36
N ARG A 299 -16.39 13.85 17.27
CA ARG A 299 -17.16 14.27 18.44
C ARG A 299 -17.80 13.07 19.12
N ARG A 300 -17.83 13.09 20.46
CA ARG A 300 -18.42 12.02 21.26
C ARG A 300 -19.89 11.77 20.91
N VAL A 301 -20.26 10.49 20.86
CA VAL A 301 -21.64 10.00 20.63
C VAL A 301 -22.05 9.09 21.81
N PRO A 302 -22.46 9.64 22.96
CA PRO A 302 -22.61 8.87 24.20
C PRO A 302 -23.62 7.72 24.11
N GLY A 303 -24.64 7.85 23.25
CA GLY A 303 -25.65 6.82 23.06
C GLY A 303 -25.12 5.51 22.45
N LEU A 304 -23.88 5.49 21.94
CA LEU A 304 -23.25 4.29 21.36
C LEU A 304 -22.25 3.61 22.30
N ASP A 305 -21.95 4.15 23.48
CA ASP A 305 -20.91 3.58 24.36
C ASP A 305 -21.18 2.10 24.67
N ALA A 306 -22.41 1.77 25.06
CA ALA A 306 -22.81 0.38 25.32
C ALA A 306 -22.80 -0.50 24.06
N ASP A 307 -23.14 0.06 22.89
CA ASP A 307 -23.14 -0.66 21.61
C ASP A 307 -21.70 -1.02 21.19
N VAL A 308 -20.74 -0.12 21.37
CA VAL A 308 -19.32 -0.36 21.07
C VAL A 308 -18.70 -1.36 22.04
N VAL A 309 -19.04 -1.30 23.34
CA VAL A 309 -18.63 -2.32 24.32
C VAL A 309 -19.17 -3.70 23.96
N LEU A 310 -20.45 -3.79 23.59
CA LEU A 310 -21.06 -5.04 23.14
C LEU A 310 -20.35 -5.56 21.87
N PHE A 311 -20.10 -4.69 20.90
CA PHE A 311 -19.40 -5.04 19.67
C PHE A 311 -18.00 -5.60 19.94
N ALA A 312 -17.22 -4.93 20.79
CA ALA A 312 -15.87 -5.37 21.17
C ALA A 312 -15.89 -6.70 21.94
N SER A 313 -16.99 -6.99 22.64
CA SER A 313 -17.18 -8.20 23.45
C SER A 313 -17.76 -9.39 22.67
N ASP A 314 -18.22 -9.19 21.43
CA ASP A 314 -18.91 -10.23 20.67
C ASP A 314 -17.93 -11.09 19.82
N PRO A 315 -17.81 -12.40 20.08
CA PRO A 315 -16.93 -13.31 19.33
C PRO A 315 -17.36 -13.51 17.88
N ALA A 316 -18.57 -13.12 17.48
CA ALA A 316 -19.00 -13.16 16.08
C ALA A 316 -18.32 -12.07 15.23
N ASN A 317 -17.76 -11.02 15.87
CA ASN A 317 -17.06 -9.96 15.16
C ASN A 317 -15.58 -10.31 14.91
N PRO A 318 -15.01 -9.94 13.74
CA PRO A 318 -13.60 -10.15 13.45
C PRO A 318 -12.67 -9.51 14.49
N GLU A 319 -11.60 -10.23 14.87
CA GLU A 319 -10.62 -9.79 15.88
C GLU A 319 -10.08 -8.37 15.62
N TRP A 320 -9.76 -8.04 14.37
CA TRP A 320 -9.24 -6.72 14.01
C TRP A 320 -10.28 -5.61 14.21
N LEU A 321 -11.56 -5.85 13.89
CA LEU A 321 -12.63 -4.88 14.14
C LEU A 321 -12.90 -4.68 15.62
N ARG A 322 -12.82 -5.76 16.41
CA ARG A 322 -12.95 -5.68 17.86
C ARG A 322 -11.85 -4.79 18.46
N ARG A 323 -10.63 -4.83 17.91
CA ARG A 323 -9.53 -3.91 18.31
C ARG A 323 -9.80 -2.46 17.92
N GLU A 324 -10.38 -2.17 16.75
CA GLU A 324 -10.83 -0.81 16.42
C GLU A 324 -11.88 -0.30 17.40
N ALA A 325 -12.74 -1.20 17.90
CA ALA A 325 -13.73 -0.85 18.93
C ALA A 325 -13.06 -0.53 20.28
N ILE A 326 -11.97 -1.21 20.64
CA ILE A 326 -11.14 -0.84 21.80
C ILE A 326 -10.59 0.58 21.65
N GLU A 327 -10.04 0.92 20.49
CA GLU A 327 -9.52 2.28 20.23
C GLU A 327 -10.62 3.34 20.32
N ALA A 328 -11.82 3.04 19.82
CA ALA A 328 -12.98 3.92 19.93
C ALA A 328 -13.43 4.14 21.39
N ILE A 329 -13.42 3.08 22.21
CA ILE A 329 -13.72 3.17 23.64
C ILE A 329 -12.68 4.04 24.34
N GLU A 330 -11.39 3.74 24.16
CA GLU A 330 -10.28 4.48 24.76
C GLU A 330 -10.36 5.98 24.46
N ALA A 331 -10.63 6.33 23.21
CA ALA A 331 -10.59 7.71 22.77
C ALA A 331 -11.78 8.56 23.24
N ARG A 332 -13.02 8.02 23.21
CA ARG A 332 -14.24 8.86 23.34
C ARG A 332 -15.35 8.32 24.26
N ALA A 333 -15.24 7.12 24.84
CA ALA A 333 -16.29 6.60 25.72
C ALA A 333 -16.48 7.48 26.98
N THR A 334 -17.63 7.36 27.65
CA THR A 334 -17.88 8.07 28.90
C THR A 334 -17.01 7.59 30.04
N HIS A 335 -16.83 6.28 30.16
CA HIS A 335 -16.10 5.66 31.25
C HIS A 335 -15.12 4.62 30.70
N PRO A 336 -14.12 5.05 29.89
CA PRO A 336 -13.29 4.14 29.09
C PRO A 336 -12.65 3.02 29.91
N LEU A 337 -12.14 3.32 31.11
CA LEU A 337 -11.54 2.31 31.98
C LEU A 337 -12.56 1.26 32.47
N ALA A 338 -13.79 1.67 32.82
CA ALA A 338 -14.83 0.75 33.26
C ALA A 338 -15.38 -0.09 32.09
N ASP A 339 -15.52 0.54 30.93
CA ASP A 339 -15.99 -0.10 29.69
C ASP A 339 -14.96 -1.15 29.21
N LEU A 340 -13.68 -0.80 29.15
CA LEU A 340 -12.61 -1.74 28.80
C LEU A 340 -12.51 -2.90 29.79
N ARG A 341 -12.72 -2.67 31.10
CA ARG A 341 -12.76 -3.75 32.09
C ARG A 341 -13.93 -4.71 31.85
N THR A 342 -15.08 -4.18 31.41
CA THR A 342 -16.23 -4.99 31.00
C THR A 342 -15.88 -5.87 29.80
N VAL A 343 -15.19 -5.31 28.79
CA VAL A 343 -14.72 -6.06 27.62
C VAL A 343 -13.73 -7.17 28.02
N VAL A 344 -12.72 -6.86 28.85
CA VAL A 344 -11.77 -7.87 29.36
C VAL A 344 -12.48 -9.02 30.08
N SER A 345 -13.50 -8.70 30.89
CA SER A 345 -14.30 -9.70 31.62
C SER A 345 -15.14 -10.59 30.69
N ALA A 346 -15.56 -10.07 29.53
CA ALA A 346 -16.23 -10.87 28.50
C ALA A 346 -15.22 -11.78 27.77
N LEU A 347 -14.08 -11.24 27.37
CA LEU A 347 -13.00 -11.95 26.67
C LEU A 347 -12.42 -13.12 27.48
N ASP A 348 -12.38 -13.00 28.81
CA ASP A 348 -11.94 -14.08 29.71
C ASP A 348 -12.82 -15.35 29.65
N LYS A 349 -14.02 -15.25 29.06
CA LYS A 349 -14.96 -16.38 28.90
C LYS A 349 -14.86 -17.04 27.51
N GLU A 350 -14.08 -16.48 26.61
CA GLU A 350 -13.92 -16.95 25.23
C GLU A 350 -12.68 -17.84 25.05
N PRO A 351 -12.66 -18.70 24.00
CA PRO A 351 -11.44 -19.44 23.63
C PRO A 351 -10.26 -18.51 23.34
N LEU A 352 -9.08 -18.89 23.84
CA LEU A 352 -7.84 -18.10 23.74
C LEU A 352 -7.50 -17.65 22.32
N GLN A 353 -7.73 -18.52 21.34
CA GLN A 353 -7.42 -18.26 19.93
C GLN A 353 -8.16 -17.04 19.37
N ASN A 354 -9.32 -16.68 19.94
CA ASN A 354 -10.19 -15.61 19.43
C ASN A 354 -10.13 -14.33 20.28
N SER A 355 -9.66 -14.43 21.53
CA SER A 355 -9.82 -13.36 22.52
C SER A 355 -8.52 -12.68 22.94
N VAL A 356 -7.38 -13.40 22.94
CA VAL A 356 -6.16 -12.93 23.61
C VAL A 356 -5.57 -11.66 22.98
N ALA A 357 -5.64 -11.50 21.66
CA ALA A 357 -5.13 -10.32 20.97
C ALA A 357 -5.98 -9.07 21.27
N VAL A 358 -7.31 -9.22 21.26
CA VAL A 358 -8.25 -8.15 21.65
C VAL A 358 -8.07 -7.79 23.13
N LYS A 359 -7.86 -8.80 23.98
CA LYS A 359 -7.64 -8.63 25.42
C LYS A 359 -6.37 -7.84 25.71
N MET A 360 -5.27 -8.11 24.99
CA MET A 360 -4.05 -7.31 25.13
C MET A 360 -4.25 -5.86 24.73
N ALA A 361 -4.99 -5.60 23.64
CA ALA A 361 -5.33 -4.24 23.24
C ALA A 361 -6.13 -3.52 24.34
N ALA A 362 -7.17 -4.15 24.90
CA ALA A 362 -7.98 -3.58 25.98
C ALA A 362 -7.19 -3.37 27.28
N LEU A 363 -6.29 -4.31 27.62
CA LEU A 363 -5.45 -4.20 28.82
C LEU A 363 -4.40 -3.09 28.71
N ALA A 364 -3.93 -2.77 27.50
CA ALA A 364 -2.93 -1.72 27.30
C ALA A 364 -3.35 -0.39 27.93
N SER A 365 -4.60 0.04 27.73
CA SER A 365 -5.13 1.30 28.28
C SER A 365 -5.46 1.21 29.78
N LEU A 366 -5.52 0.00 30.34
CA LEU A 366 -5.74 -0.22 31.79
C LEU A 366 -4.42 -0.30 32.59
N VAL A 367 -3.26 -0.41 31.93
CA VAL A 367 -1.94 -0.41 32.59
C VAL A 367 -1.73 0.93 33.32
N GLY A 368 -1.23 0.86 34.56
CA GLY A 368 -1.08 2.03 35.44
C GLY A 368 -2.36 2.39 36.22
N HIS A 369 -3.46 1.71 35.95
CA HIS A 369 -4.71 1.83 36.70
C HIS A 369 -4.99 0.54 37.50
N ASP A 370 -5.78 -0.38 36.93
CA ASP A 370 -6.34 -1.55 37.65
C ASP A 370 -5.75 -2.89 37.15
N VAL A 371 -4.65 -2.86 36.38
CA VAL A 371 -4.01 -4.10 35.88
C VAL A 371 -3.03 -4.65 36.91
N THR A 372 -3.24 -5.91 37.31
CA THR A 372 -2.35 -6.58 38.27
C THR A 372 -1.18 -7.29 37.58
N ALA A 373 -0.07 -7.45 38.28
CA ALA A 373 1.06 -8.26 37.84
C ALA A 373 0.67 -9.70 37.47
N ALA A 374 -0.31 -10.29 38.16
CA ALA A 374 -0.82 -11.63 37.87
C ALA A 374 -1.59 -11.68 36.54
N GLU A 375 -2.40 -10.66 36.27
CA GLU A 375 -3.15 -10.52 35.02
C GLU A 375 -2.20 -10.40 33.81
N VAL A 376 -1.17 -9.55 33.92
CA VAL A 376 -0.14 -9.42 32.87
C VAL A 376 0.56 -10.75 32.60
N ARG A 377 1.03 -11.45 33.65
CA ARG A 377 1.69 -12.75 33.49
C ARG A 377 0.79 -13.77 32.80
N LYS A 378 -0.48 -13.84 33.22
CA LYS A 378 -1.48 -14.73 32.63
C LYS A 378 -1.66 -14.41 31.13
N THR A 379 -1.89 -13.16 30.77
CA THR A 379 -2.14 -12.77 29.37
C THR A 379 -0.93 -12.97 28.47
N LEU A 380 0.29 -12.67 28.93
CA LEU A 380 1.50 -12.95 28.15
C LEU A 380 1.70 -14.45 27.92
N ALA A 381 1.38 -15.29 28.93
CA ALA A 381 1.47 -16.74 28.81
C ALA A 381 0.40 -17.30 27.84
N GLU A 382 -0.83 -16.80 27.95
CA GLU A 382 -1.93 -17.10 27.03
C GLU A 382 -1.57 -16.75 25.59
N TYR A 383 -0.98 -15.57 25.36
CA TYR A 383 -0.58 -15.14 24.02
C TYR A 383 0.57 -16.00 23.46
N ALA A 384 1.61 -16.27 24.25
CA ALA A 384 2.69 -17.16 23.82
C ALA A 384 2.18 -18.57 23.47
N ALA A 385 1.22 -19.11 24.23
CA ALA A 385 0.67 -20.45 24.03
C ALA A 385 -0.10 -20.64 22.71
N THR A 386 -0.48 -19.55 22.04
CA THR A 386 -1.19 -19.61 20.76
C THR A 386 -0.30 -19.89 19.54
N GLY A 387 1.03 -19.97 19.71
CA GLY A 387 1.96 -20.41 18.67
C GLY A 387 2.23 -19.35 17.60
N ASP A 388 2.12 -19.73 16.32
CA ASP A 388 2.38 -18.82 15.20
C ASP A 388 1.18 -17.94 14.82
N GLY A 389 1.44 -16.68 14.44
CA GLY A 389 0.43 -15.80 13.87
C GLY A 389 0.93 -14.41 13.50
N VAL A 390 -0.02 -13.48 13.26
CA VAL A 390 0.28 -12.07 12.98
C VAL A 390 1.11 -11.48 14.12
N MET A 391 2.24 -10.88 13.77
CA MET A 391 3.12 -10.18 14.70
C MET A 391 2.68 -8.74 14.92
N GLY A 392 2.94 -8.20 16.11
CA GLY A 392 2.72 -6.80 16.45
C GLY A 392 1.54 -6.55 17.40
N TYR A 393 0.76 -7.59 17.72
CA TYR A 393 -0.41 -7.45 18.61
C TYR A 393 -0.02 -7.19 20.08
N ALA A 394 1.18 -7.55 20.49
CA ALA A 394 1.68 -7.25 21.83
C ALA A 394 2.42 -5.90 21.91
N TYR A 395 2.53 -5.15 20.80
CA TYR A 395 3.27 -3.89 20.76
C TYR A 395 2.67 -2.82 21.69
N SER A 396 1.37 -2.52 21.56
CA SER A 396 0.70 -1.48 22.37
C SER A 396 0.72 -1.85 23.86
N PHE A 397 0.38 -3.10 24.19
CA PHE A 397 0.44 -3.62 25.55
C PHE A 397 1.87 -3.54 26.11
N GLY A 398 2.88 -3.94 25.35
CA GLY A 398 4.27 -3.87 25.78
C GLY A 398 4.81 -2.44 25.93
N ALA A 399 4.34 -1.50 25.10
CA ALA A 399 4.66 -0.08 25.25
C ALA A 399 4.06 0.49 26.54
N ALA A 400 2.79 0.15 26.84
CA ALA A 400 2.13 0.55 28.07
C ALA A 400 2.83 -0.02 29.31
N LEU A 401 3.20 -1.31 29.29
CA LEU A 401 3.96 -1.96 30.36
C LEU A 401 5.35 -1.34 30.56
N ALA A 402 6.04 -0.96 29.49
CA ALA A 402 7.32 -0.28 29.59
C ALA A 402 7.19 1.13 30.20
N ALA A 403 6.09 1.84 29.91
CA ALA A 403 5.82 3.17 30.46
C ALA A 403 5.38 3.13 31.93
N SER A 404 4.63 2.10 32.34
CA SER A 404 4.07 1.97 33.70
C SER A 404 4.03 0.49 34.14
N PRO A 405 5.18 -0.12 34.44
CA PRO A 405 5.25 -1.54 34.79
C PRO A 405 4.53 -1.80 36.13
N PRO A 406 3.61 -2.79 36.22
CA PRO A 406 2.98 -3.14 37.47
C PRO A 406 3.97 -3.60 38.54
N GLU A 407 3.74 -3.19 39.79
CA GLU A 407 4.57 -3.62 40.92
C GLU A 407 4.53 -5.15 41.07
N GLY A 408 5.70 -5.75 41.31
CA GLY A 408 5.84 -7.20 41.46
C GLY A 408 5.59 -8.02 40.19
N LEU A 409 5.60 -7.41 39.00
CA LEU A 409 5.50 -8.12 37.72
C LEU A 409 6.55 -9.24 37.61
N PHE A 410 7.79 -8.93 37.98
CA PHE A 410 8.94 -9.83 37.92
C PHE A 410 9.18 -10.65 39.20
N ASP A 411 8.28 -10.59 40.18
CA ASP A 411 8.42 -11.38 41.42
C ASP A 411 8.07 -12.86 41.22
N ALA A 412 7.39 -13.20 40.11
CA ALA A 412 7.11 -14.57 39.68
C ALA A 412 7.52 -14.79 38.22
N PRO A 413 7.75 -16.05 37.78
CA PRO A 413 8.18 -16.36 36.42
C PRO A 413 7.20 -15.88 35.33
N LEU A 414 7.76 -15.41 34.22
CA LEU A 414 7.08 -15.09 32.96
C LEU A 414 7.34 -16.21 31.93
N PRO A 415 6.45 -16.40 30.93
CA PRO A 415 6.67 -17.35 29.85
C PRO A 415 7.97 -17.00 29.11
N SER A 416 8.96 -17.89 29.15
CA SER A 416 10.32 -17.55 28.72
C SER A 416 11.04 -18.60 27.89
N GLU A 417 10.31 -19.56 27.32
CA GLU A 417 10.92 -20.54 26.43
C GLU A 417 11.03 -19.97 25.02
N ARG A 418 12.26 -19.78 24.54
CA ARG A 418 12.52 -19.66 23.10
C ARG A 418 12.15 -20.99 22.45
N ARG A 419 10.94 -21.07 21.90
CA ARG A 419 10.57 -22.14 20.98
C ARG A 419 10.98 -21.70 19.59
N THR A 420 12.01 -22.35 19.04
CA THR A 420 12.48 -22.09 17.68
C THR A 420 11.35 -22.34 16.70
N GLY A 421 10.98 -21.32 15.92
CA GLY A 421 9.89 -21.41 14.96
C GLY A 421 8.54 -20.86 15.44
N GLU A 422 8.40 -20.31 16.66
CA GLU A 422 7.15 -19.68 17.12
C GLU A 422 7.24 -18.15 17.22
N SER A 423 6.49 -17.45 16.38
CA SER A 423 6.46 -15.98 16.24
C SER A 423 5.91 -15.24 17.48
N ARG A 424 4.79 -15.66 18.08
CA ARG A 424 4.21 -14.95 19.25
C ARG A 424 5.10 -15.04 20.50
N SER A 425 5.76 -16.19 20.71
CA SER A 425 6.75 -16.39 21.76
C SER A 425 7.94 -15.42 21.62
N TYR A 426 8.37 -15.13 20.39
CA TYR A 426 9.39 -14.11 20.12
C TYR A 426 8.93 -12.71 20.51
N GLU A 427 7.69 -12.33 20.18
CA GLU A 427 7.11 -11.02 20.54
C GLU A 427 7.04 -10.81 22.07
N VAL A 428 6.56 -11.82 22.79
CA VAL A 428 6.45 -11.79 24.26
C VAL A 428 7.82 -11.57 24.90
N ASN A 429 8.86 -12.25 24.43
CA ASN A 429 10.22 -12.07 24.93
C ASN A 429 10.71 -10.62 24.74
N GLY A 430 10.38 -10.00 23.61
CA GLY A 430 10.68 -8.58 23.36
C GLY A 430 9.95 -7.63 24.31
N VAL A 431 8.67 -7.92 24.62
CA VAL A 431 7.88 -7.15 25.61
C VAL A 431 8.45 -7.31 27.02
N VAL A 432 8.70 -8.55 27.46
CA VAL A 432 9.24 -8.87 28.79
C VAL A 432 10.57 -8.16 29.01
N ARG A 433 11.45 -8.19 28.03
CA ARG A 433 12.76 -7.54 28.12
C ARG A 433 12.68 -6.02 28.23
N ARG A 434 11.91 -5.36 27.36
CA ARG A 434 11.72 -3.89 27.40
C ARG A 434 11.13 -3.45 28.75
N THR A 435 10.16 -4.21 29.25
CA THR A 435 9.52 -3.96 30.55
C THR A 435 10.50 -4.17 31.72
N LEU A 436 11.38 -5.17 31.64
CA LEU A 436 12.40 -5.44 32.67
C LEU A 436 13.39 -4.29 32.79
N VAL A 437 13.89 -3.79 31.65
CA VAL A 437 14.79 -2.63 31.59
C VAL A 437 14.17 -1.43 32.30
N GLN A 438 12.92 -1.11 31.98
CA GLN A 438 12.23 0.02 32.59
C GLN A 438 11.92 -0.21 34.08
N SER A 439 11.58 -1.44 34.47
CA SER A 439 11.34 -1.80 35.88
C SER A 439 12.60 -1.66 36.74
N ILE A 440 13.77 -2.03 36.22
CA ILE A 440 15.05 -1.82 36.90
C ILE A 440 15.31 -0.31 37.07
N ARG A 441 15.10 0.47 36.00
CA ARG A 441 15.31 1.92 36.02
C ARG A 441 14.36 2.65 36.97
N SER A 442 13.10 2.23 37.04
CA SER A 442 12.05 2.88 37.85
C SER A 442 12.00 2.42 39.31
N SER A 443 12.80 1.42 39.72
CA SER A 443 12.76 0.85 41.07
C SER A 443 13.92 1.36 41.95
N PRO A 444 13.78 2.50 42.67
CA PRO A 444 14.86 3.07 43.48
C PRO A 444 15.25 2.21 44.69
N ARG A 445 14.36 1.31 45.14
CA ARG A 445 14.58 0.40 46.28
C ARG A 445 14.94 -1.03 45.87
N LEU A 446 15.22 -1.27 44.59
CA LEU A 446 15.53 -2.61 44.08
C LEU A 446 16.82 -3.13 44.72
N ARG A 447 16.75 -4.29 45.40
CA ARG A 447 17.93 -4.94 46.00
C ARG A 447 18.54 -5.95 45.02
N ALA A 448 19.84 -6.22 45.17
CA ALA A 448 20.55 -7.21 44.38
C ALA A 448 19.86 -8.59 44.28
N GLY A 449 19.36 -9.10 45.42
CA GLY A 449 18.66 -10.38 45.43
C GLY A 449 17.35 -10.36 44.65
N ASP A 450 16.67 -9.21 44.62
CA ASP A 450 15.43 -9.01 43.87
C ASP A 450 15.74 -8.89 42.36
N LEU A 451 16.79 -8.15 41.99
CA LEU A 451 17.31 -8.05 40.61
C LEU A 451 17.66 -9.43 40.02
N LEU A 452 18.38 -10.27 40.76
CA LEU A 452 18.72 -11.62 40.30
C LEU A 452 17.49 -12.51 40.13
N ARG A 453 16.49 -12.38 41.02
CA ARG A 453 15.21 -13.08 40.86
C ARG A 453 14.45 -12.58 39.64
N TRP A 454 14.41 -11.27 39.41
CA TRP A 454 13.76 -10.67 38.24
C TRP A 454 14.37 -11.14 36.92
N LEU A 455 15.71 -11.16 36.83
CA LEU A 455 16.41 -11.70 35.65
C LEU A 455 16.05 -13.17 35.40
N SER A 456 16.01 -13.99 36.45
CA SER A 456 15.61 -15.39 36.35
C SER A 456 14.16 -15.53 35.91
N ASN A 457 13.24 -14.75 36.49
CA ASN A 457 11.82 -14.78 36.19
C ASN A 457 11.48 -14.25 34.78
N ALA A 458 12.31 -13.37 34.23
CA ALA A 458 12.22 -12.92 32.85
C ALA A 458 12.84 -13.91 31.83
N GLY A 459 13.39 -15.05 32.28
CA GLY A 459 13.91 -16.09 31.41
C GLY A 459 15.37 -16.03 31.02
N PHE A 460 16.17 -15.16 31.66
CA PHE A 460 17.59 -15.10 31.39
C PHE A 460 18.30 -16.33 31.96
N LYS A 461 18.66 -17.27 31.07
CA LYS A 461 19.51 -18.42 31.42
C LYS A 461 20.94 -17.96 31.71
N ARG A 462 21.64 -18.62 32.64
CA ARG A 462 23.02 -18.29 33.08
C ARG A 462 24.06 -18.25 31.94
N LEU A 463 23.81 -18.91 30.82
CA LEU A 463 24.73 -19.00 29.67
C LEU A 463 24.48 -17.96 28.57
N ASN A 464 23.42 -17.15 28.67
CA ASN A 464 23.10 -16.13 27.66
C ASN A 464 23.62 -14.77 28.11
N ASP A 465 24.48 -14.13 27.32
CA ASP A 465 24.94 -12.77 27.62
C ASP A 465 23.78 -11.77 27.57
N PRO A 466 23.71 -10.81 28.53
CA PRO A 466 22.72 -9.75 28.45
C PRO A 466 23.06 -8.85 27.26
N GLU A 467 22.03 -8.50 26.50
CA GLU A 467 22.13 -7.52 25.43
C GLU A 467 22.42 -6.11 25.98
N ALA A 468 22.87 -5.20 25.10
CA ALA A 468 23.40 -3.88 25.47
C ALA A 468 22.46 -3.08 26.40
N GLU A 469 21.19 -2.90 26.03
CA GLU A 469 20.23 -2.09 26.81
C GLU A 469 19.98 -2.64 28.24
N LEU A 470 19.94 -3.96 28.41
CA LEU A 470 19.76 -4.56 29.73
C LEU A 470 21.02 -4.41 30.58
N ARG A 471 22.19 -4.58 29.96
CA ARG A 471 23.47 -4.34 30.62
C ARG A 471 23.60 -2.90 31.09
N GLU A 472 23.24 -1.93 30.24
CA GLU A 472 23.19 -0.51 30.57
C GLU A 472 22.25 -0.24 31.76
N ALA A 473 21.05 -0.80 31.76
CA ALA A 473 20.11 -0.63 32.87
C ALA A 473 20.66 -1.21 34.20
N ILE A 474 21.35 -2.35 34.15
CA ILE A 474 22.03 -2.93 35.33
C ILE A 474 23.19 -2.04 35.78
N GLN A 475 23.99 -1.50 34.85
CA GLN A 475 25.07 -0.56 35.16
C GLN A 475 24.53 0.72 35.81
N GLU A 476 23.48 1.32 35.24
CA GLU A 476 22.80 2.48 35.83
C GLU A 476 22.29 2.19 37.24
N TRP A 477 21.74 0.99 37.48
CA TRP A 477 21.33 0.58 38.82
C TRP A 477 22.53 0.44 39.77
N VAL A 478 23.64 -0.16 39.32
CA VAL A 478 24.89 -0.26 40.10
C VAL A 478 25.44 1.12 40.46
N ASP A 479 25.47 2.04 39.50
CA ASP A 479 26.06 3.37 39.64
C ASP A 479 25.17 4.32 40.50
N ARG A 480 23.88 4.01 40.64
CA ARG A 480 22.91 4.82 41.38
C ARG A 480 23.17 4.87 42.89
N VAL A 481 23.65 3.77 43.49
CA VAL A 481 23.89 3.68 44.93
C VAL A 481 25.25 3.02 45.18
N PRO A 482 26.17 3.65 45.92
CA PRO A 482 27.53 3.14 46.13
C PRO A 482 27.65 1.73 46.75
N SER A 483 26.57 1.19 47.34
CA SER A 483 26.54 -0.16 47.91
C SER A 483 25.94 -1.21 46.97
N HIS A 484 25.39 -0.83 45.82
CA HIS A 484 24.73 -1.77 44.90
C HIS A 484 25.72 -2.77 44.29
N ALA A 485 26.89 -2.30 43.82
CA ALA A 485 27.96 -3.15 43.32
C ALA A 485 28.33 -4.26 44.33
N SER A 486 28.64 -3.85 45.57
CA SER A 486 28.92 -4.75 46.69
C SER A 486 27.77 -5.71 46.96
N SER A 487 26.53 -5.20 47.04
CA SER A 487 25.36 -6.03 47.33
C SER A 487 25.10 -7.08 46.24
N LEU A 488 25.34 -6.74 44.97
CA LEU A 488 25.19 -7.62 43.81
C LEU A 488 26.23 -8.71 43.83
N PHE A 489 27.50 -8.35 44.03
CA PHE A 489 28.59 -9.30 44.16
C PHE A 489 28.31 -10.32 45.28
N TRP A 490 27.94 -9.86 46.48
CA TRP A 490 27.65 -10.76 47.60
C TRP A 490 26.37 -11.60 47.40
N ALA A 491 25.40 -11.12 46.62
CA ALA A 491 24.25 -11.92 46.22
C ALA A 491 24.65 -13.06 45.26
N LEU A 492 25.46 -12.74 44.24
CA LEU A 492 26.01 -13.71 43.30
C LEU A 492 26.91 -14.73 44.00
N TYR A 493 27.75 -14.28 44.93
CA TYR A 493 28.63 -15.13 45.76
C TYR A 493 27.85 -16.15 46.60
N ARG A 494 26.73 -15.73 47.21
CA ARG A 494 25.85 -16.69 47.91
C ARG A 494 25.19 -17.66 46.94
N GLN A 495 24.75 -17.18 45.79
CA GLN A 495 24.11 -18.02 44.76
C GLN A 495 25.08 -19.05 44.15
N SER A 496 26.37 -18.75 44.13
CA SER A 496 27.42 -19.68 43.68
C SER A 496 27.82 -20.71 44.75
N ARG A 497 27.10 -20.80 45.88
CA ARG A 497 27.47 -21.65 47.04
C ARG A 497 28.88 -21.34 47.55
N SER A 498 29.21 -20.05 47.61
CA SER A 498 30.53 -19.53 48.03
C SER A 498 31.67 -19.87 47.06
N HIS A 499 31.37 -20.34 45.84
CA HIS A 499 32.41 -20.57 44.84
C HIS A 499 32.89 -19.24 44.23
N PRO A 500 34.22 -18.96 44.25
CA PRO A 500 34.80 -17.68 43.83
C PRO A 500 34.60 -17.32 42.35
N TRP A 501 34.95 -18.23 41.45
CA TRP A 501 35.01 -17.96 40.01
C TRP A 501 33.62 -17.68 39.39
N PRO A 502 32.55 -18.45 39.70
CA PRO A 502 31.22 -18.16 39.17
C PRO A 502 30.68 -16.80 39.60
N ALA A 503 31.00 -16.32 40.81
CA ALA A 503 30.52 -15.02 41.30
C ALA A 503 31.13 -13.86 40.51
N ILE A 504 32.45 -13.91 40.26
CA ILE A 504 33.19 -12.91 39.48
C ILE A 504 32.76 -12.94 38.02
N HIS A 505 32.64 -14.14 37.43
CA HIS A 505 32.19 -14.32 36.06
C HIS A 505 30.79 -13.76 35.83
N GLU A 506 29.82 -14.11 36.68
CA GLU A 506 28.45 -13.60 36.56
C GLU A 506 28.36 -12.09 36.79
N PHE A 507 29.17 -11.53 37.71
CA PHE A 507 29.24 -10.09 37.90
C PHE A 507 29.72 -9.40 36.62
N ARG A 508 30.79 -9.91 36.00
CA ARG A 508 31.32 -9.38 34.74
C ARG A 508 30.35 -9.56 33.59
N ARG A 509 29.65 -10.69 33.51
CA ARG A 509 28.65 -10.96 32.47
C ARG A 509 27.48 -9.98 32.56
N LEU A 510 26.96 -9.75 33.76
CA LEU A 510 25.81 -8.88 33.99
C LEU A 510 26.13 -7.39 33.86
N THR A 511 27.30 -6.97 34.36
CA THR A 511 27.67 -5.54 34.41
C THR A 511 28.62 -5.12 33.30
N GLY A 512 29.29 -6.05 32.62
CA GLY A 512 30.41 -5.76 31.72
C GLY A 512 31.68 -5.27 32.42
N ARG A 513 31.69 -5.17 33.76
CA ARG A 513 32.80 -4.62 34.56
C ARG A 513 33.36 -5.68 35.51
N PHE A 514 34.65 -5.57 35.86
CA PHE A 514 35.20 -6.35 36.96
C PHE A 514 34.74 -5.76 38.31
N PRO A 515 34.63 -6.58 39.38
CA PRO A 515 34.40 -6.06 40.72
C PRO A 515 35.50 -5.06 41.13
N ASP A 516 35.12 -3.98 41.80
CA ASP A 516 36.03 -2.88 42.13
C ASP A 516 36.85 -3.13 43.42
N ALA A 517 37.79 -2.22 43.71
CA ALA A 517 38.65 -2.32 44.89
C ALA A 517 37.89 -2.31 46.23
N LYS A 518 36.68 -1.75 46.27
CA LYS A 518 35.84 -1.74 47.48
C LYS A 518 35.29 -3.12 47.76
N ILE A 519 34.80 -3.82 46.74
CA ILE A 519 34.37 -5.23 46.87
C ILE A 519 35.55 -6.09 47.33
N THR A 520 36.72 -5.89 46.73
CA THR A 520 37.94 -6.60 47.14
C THR A 520 38.28 -6.36 48.60
N ALA A 521 38.23 -5.11 49.08
CA ALA A 521 38.43 -4.79 50.49
C ALA A 521 37.39 -5.46 51.40
N GLU A 522 36.10 -5.45 51.03
CA GLU A 522 35.05 -6.14 51.81
C GLU A 522 35.28 -7.65 51.91
N VAL A 523 35.82 -8.30 50.87
CA VAL A 523 36.18 -9.72 50.91
C VAL A 523 37.31 -9.96 51.92
N LEU A 524 38.32 -9.09 51.95
CA LEU A 524 39.42 -9.14 52.91
C LEU A 524 38.94 -8.92 54.36
N ASP A 525 38.06 -7.95 54.59
CA ASP A 525 37.52 -7.68 55.93
C ASP A 525 36.67 -8.86 56.45
N ARG A 526 35.90 -9.52 55.56
CA ARG A 526 35.15 -10.73 55.93
C ARG A 526 36.06 -11.93 56.17
N LEU A 527 37.17 -12.04 55.45
CA LEU A 527 38.18 -13.06 55.70
C LEU A 527 38.77 -12.91 57.10
N ASP A 528 39.06 -11.67 57.53
CA ASP A 528 39.59 -11.36 58.87
C ASP A 528 38.60 -11.75 59.98
N ALA A 529 37.30 -11.51 59.74
CA ALA A 529 36.24 -11.81 60.69
C ALA A 529 35.80 -13.29 60.72
N SER A 530 36.26 -14.11 59.77
CA SER A 530 35.80 -15.50 59.61
C SER A 530 36.66 -16.47 60.43
N PRO A 531 36.06 -17.36 61.26
CA PRO A 531 36.81 -18.36 62.01
C PRO A 531 37.48 -19.39 61.07
N PRO A 532 38.49 -20.12 61.56
CA PRO A 532 39.13 -21.18 60.77
C PRO A 532 38.12 -22.20 60.25
N GLY A 533 38.16 -22.46 58.93
CA GLY A 533 37.21 -23.38 58.29
C GLY A 533 36.94 -23.05 56.81
N LYS A 534 35.97 -23.78 56.24
CA LYS A 534 35.65 -23.71 54.80
C LYS A 534 35.32 -22.30 54.31
N ASP A 535 34.57 -21.53 55.09
CA ASP A 535 34.15 -20.18 54.70
C ASP A 535 35.35 -19.21 54.60
N ALA A 536 36.31 -19.31 55.51
CA ALA A 536 37.56 -18.54 55.42
C ALA A 536 38.38 -18.95 54.19
N ALA A 537 38.42 -20.25 53.86
CA ALA A 537 39.09 -20.75 52.66
C ALA A 537 38.42 -20.25 51.37
N ASP A 538 37.09 -20.25 51.31
CA ASP A 538 36.33 -19.76 50.15
C ASP A 538 36.47 -18.23 49.99
N LEU A 539 36.51 -17.46 51.08
CA LEU A 539 36.77 -16.01 51.06
C LEU A 539 38.21 -15.68 50.64
N ALA A 540 39.21 -16.40 51.17
CA ALA A 540 40.61 -16.23 50.78
C ALA A 540 40.83 -16.51 49.28
N ARG A 541 40.20 -17.57 48.76
CA ARG A 541 40.25 -17.91 47.33
C ARG A 541 39.52 -16.88 46.46
N THR A 542 38.49 -16.24 47.01
CA THR A 542 37.79 -15.12 46.35
C THR A 542 38.64 -13.87 46.29
N ALA A 543 39.29 -13.48 47.39
CA ALA A 543 40.23 -12.36 47.40
C ALA A 543 41.39 -12.61 46.43
N MET A 544 41.95 -13.82 46.43
CA MET A 544 43.00 -14.23 45.50
C MET A 544 42.53 -14.07 44.05
N ASN A 545 41.35 -14.57 43.67
CA ASN A 545 40.84 -14.46 42.29
C ASN A 545 40.47 -13.03 41.86
N LEU A 546 40.14 -12.14 42.80
CA LEU A 546 39.89 -10.71 42.51
C LEU A 546 41.20 -9.94 42.30
N ILE A 547 42.28 -10.35 42.97
CA ILE A 547 43.58 -9.67 42.94
C ILE A 547 44.50 -10.28 41.87
N ALA A 548 44.35 -11.57 41.54
CA ALA A 548 45.23 -12.31 40.64
C ALA A 548 45.19 -11.97 39.14
N PRO A 549 44.14 -11.38 38.52
CA PRO A 549 44.18 -11.10 37.09
C PRO A 549 44.92 -9.77 36.80
N PHE A 550 46.26 -9.78 36.87
CA PHE A 550 47.20 -8.87 36.20
C PHE A 550 46.84 -7.36 36.08
N GLU A 551 46.44 -6.69 37.16
CA GLU A 551 46.57 -5.23 37.29
C GLU A 551 47.48 -4.89 38.47
N PRO A 552 48.37 -3.88 38.35
CA PRO A 552 49.34 -3.54 39.39
C PRO A 552 48.65 -2.75 40.50
N THR A 553 48.07 -3.46 41.47
CA THR A 553 47.70 -2.87 42.76
C THR A 553 48.49 -3.57 43.87
N ASP A 554 49.80 -3.27 43.93
CA ASP A 554 50.75 -3.84 44.90
C ASP A 554 50.19 -3.84 46.34
N ASP A 555 49.43 -2.81 46.74
CA ASP A 555 48.80 -2.70 48.06
C ASP A 555 47.82 -3.84 48.39
N LEU A 556 46.92 -4.21 47.47
CA LEU A 556 45.90 -5.24 47.72
C LEU A 556 46.51 -6.64 47.81
N TYR A 557 47.54 -6.92 47.00
CA TYR A 557 48.31 -8.15 47.08
C TYR A 557 48.96 -8.31 48.46
N TRP A 558 49.72 -7.31 48.91
CA TRP A 558 50.38 -7.35 50.21
C TRP A 558 49.39 -7.40 51.37
N ARG A 559 48.22 -6.75 51.24
CA ARG A 559 47.14 -6.82 52.22
C ARG A 559 46.52 -8.21 52.34
N LEU A 560 46.36 -8.95 51.24
CA LEU A 560 45.92 -10.35 51.29
C LEU A 560 47.04 -11.25 51.83
N TRP A 561 48.28 -11.05 51.36
CA TRP A 561 49.45 -11.80 51.82
C TRP A 561 49.58 -11.74 53.35
N THR A 562 49.55 -10.53 53.92
CA THR A 562 49.69 -10.31 55.38
C THR A 562 48.58 -10.97 56.19
N ARG A 563 47.37 -11.11 55.62
CA ARG A 563 46.23 -11.76 56.29
C ARG A 563 46.30 -13.28 56.26
N LEU A 564 46.97 -13.83 55.25
CA LEU A 564 47.17 -15.26 55.10
C LEU A 564 48.45 -15.74 55.80
N ASP A 565 49.43 -14.85 56.00
CA ASP A 565 50.68 -15.15 56.70
C ASP A 565 50.40 -15.61 58.15
N GLY A 566 50.97 -16.76 58.52
CA GLY A 566 50.78 -17.38 59.83
C GLY A 566 49.44 -18.12 60.06
N ARG A 567 48.48 -18.10 59.12
CA ARG A 567 47.21 -18.85 59.19
C ARG A 567 47.39 -20.30 58.71
N THR A 568 47.59 -21.25 59.64
CA THR A 568 47.80 -22.67 59.28
C THR A 568 46.61 -23.32 58.58
N ASP A 569 45.39 -22.81 58.81
CA ASP A 569 44.15 -23.30 58.20
C ASP A 569 43.98 -22.86 56.73
N LEU A 570 44.78 -21.89 56.27
CA LEU A 570 44.76 -21.37 54.89
C LEU A 570 46.10 -21.57 54.16
N ALA A 571 46.97 -22.43 54.70
CA ALA A 571 48.33 -22.64 54.20
C ALA A 571 48.38 -22.96 52.69
N ASP A 572 47.47 -23.80 52.18
CA ASP A 572 47.38 -24.13 50.76
C ASP A 572 47.06 -22.93 49.87
N ILE A 573 46.28 -21.97 50.38
CA ILE A 573 45.89 -20.75 49.64
C ILE A 573 47.01 -19.71 49.73
N PHE A 574 47.66 -19.59 50.88
CA PHE A 574 48.85 -18.76 51.06
C PHE A 574 49.98 -19.22 50.12
N GLU A 575 50.18 -20.52 50.03
CA GLU A 575 51.09 -21.14 49.07
C GLU A 575 50.68 -20.81 47.62
N ALA A 576 49.40 -20.95 47.27
CA ALA A 576 48.91 -20.62 45.93
C ALA A 576 48.96 -19.12 45.55
N LEU A 577 48.94 -18.21 46.53
CA LEU A 577 49.09 -16.76 46.33
C LEU A 577 50.56 -16.33 46.15
N THR A 578 51.46 -17.01 46.85
CA THR A 578 52.92 -16.75 46.82
C THR A 578 53.62 -17.50 45.69
N GLN A 579 52.94 -18.49 45.13
CA GLN A 579 53.31 -19.14 43.89
C GLN A 579 52.52 -18.50 42.75
N SER A 580 53.14 -18.37 41.57
CA SER A 580 52.41 -18.15 40.32
C SER A 580 52.36 -19.47 39.56
N PRO A 581 51.57 -20.47 40.00
CA PRO A 581 51.45 -21.71 39.26
C PRO A 581 50.70 -21.41 37.96
N ILE A 582 51.26 -21.84 36.83
CA ILE A 582 50.52 -21.86 35.56
C ILE A 582 49.33 -22.80 35.78
N ASP A 583 48.15 -22.23 35.98
CA ASP A 583 46.96 -22.90 36.49
C ASP A 583 46.63 -24.15 35.66
N HIS A 584 46.12 -25.26 36.22
CA HIS A 584 46.04 -26.53 35.46
C HIS A 584 45.11 -26.45 34.24
N TRP A 585 44.20 -25.47 34.16
CA TRP A 585 43.45 -25.13 32.95
C TRP A 585 44.21 -24.17 32.04
N GLN A 586 45.07 -23.26 32.52
CA GLN A 586 45.98 -22.46 31.68
C GLN A 586 47.16 -23.28 31.18
N SER A 587 47.59 -24.30 31.92
CA SER A 587 48.51 -25.36 31.52
C SER A 587 47.77 -26.45 30.77
N ARG A 588 46.48 -26.74 30.96
CA ARG A 588 45.72 -27.59 30.02
C ARG A 588 45.29 -26.84 28.79
N GLU A 589 45.14 -25.52 28.84
CA GLU A 589 44.80 -24.66 27.71
C GLU A 589 46.08 -24.30 26.99
N GLN A 590 47.19 -23.97 27.64
CA GLN A 590 48.52 -23.93 27.03
C GLN A 590 49.05 -25.32 26.71
N SER A 591 48.71 -26.41 27.38
CA SER A 591 49.09 -27.77 26.95
C SER A 591 48.11 -28.30 25.93
N ARG A 592 46.89 -27.77 25.83
CA ARG A 592 45.97 -28.00 24.70
C ARG A 592 46.45 -27.17 23.54
N GLN A 593 46.87 -25.92 23.75
CA GLN A 593 47.48 -25.03 22.77
C GLN A 593 48.80 -25.64 22.33
N ARG A 594 49.76 -25.91 23.21
CA ARG A 594 51.01 -26.62 22.94
C ARG A 594 50.81 -28.04 22.43
N ARG A 595 49.80 -28.82 22.86
CA ARG A 595 49.49 -30.12 22.21
C ARG A 595 48.86 -29.91 20.85
N MET A 596 48.07 -28.87 20.64
CA MET A 596 47.48 -28.54 19.35
C MET A 596 48.59 -28.04 18.44
N GLU A 597 49.35 -27.01 18.80
CA GLU A 597 50.58 -26.52 18.19
C GLU A 597 51.62 -27.63 17.96
N ALA A 598 51.87 -28.53 18.91
CA ALA A 598 52.80 -29.65 18.71
C ALA A 598 52.19 -30.75 17.83
N LYS A 599 50.87 -31.04 17.90
CA LYS A 599 50.20 -31.94 16.96
C LYS A 599 50.15 -31.34 15.55
N THR A 600 49.96 -30.03 15.44
CA THR A 600 49.97 -29.22 14.23
C THR A 600 51.38 -29.22 13.67
N ALA A 601 52.42 -28.98 14.46
CA ALA A 601 53.83 -29.05 14.06
C ALA A 601 54.25 -30.48 13.69
N THR A 602 53.83 -31.50 14.45
CA THR A 602 54.10 -32.91 14.11
C THR A 602 53.36 -33.34 12.85
N ALA A 603 52.10 -32.88 12.66
CA ALA A 603 51.35 -33.11 11.43
C ALA A 603 51.99 -32.36 10.26
N LEU A 604 52.44 -31.13 10.46
CA LEU A 604 53.17 -30.32 9.49
C LEU A 604 54.46 -31.03 9.05
N ASP A 605 55.30 -31.46 10.00
CA ASP A 605 56.56 -32.15 9.72
C ASP A 605 56.32 -33.51 9.04
N ARG A 606 55.32 -34.27 9.49
CA ARG A 606 54.94 -35.55 8.89
C ARG A 606 54.39 -35.37 7.48
N ASP A 607 53.50 -34.41 7.29
CA ASP A 607 52.88 -34.13 6.00
C ASP A 607 53.96 -33.62 5.03
N ARG A 608 54.80 -32.65 5.43
CA ARG A 608 55.95 -32.18 4.63
C ARG A 608 56.90 -33.31 4.28
N ALA A 609 57.35 -34.11 5.25
CA ALA A 609 58.24 -35.24 4.98
C ALA A 609 57.63 -36.27 4.02
N TRP A 610 56.33 -36.54 4.14
CA TRP A 610 55.63 -37.44 3.22
C TRP A 610 55.57 -36.86 1.80
N PHE A 611 55.20 -35.59 1.67
CA PHE A 611 55.12 -34.94 0.37
C PHE A 611 56.49 -34.78 -0.27
N ASP A 612 57.52 -34.36 0.47
CA ASP A 612 58.91 -34.28 0.01
C ASP A 612 59.41 -35.63 -0.53
N THR A 613 59.08 -36.73 0.15
CA THR A 613 59.45 -38.10 -0.28
C THR A 613 58.64 -38.59 -1.48
N ASN A 614 57.47 -38.01 -1.76
CA ASN A 614 56.54 -38.45 -2.81
C ASN A 614 56.27 -37.37 -3.87
N LEU A 615 57.14 -36.36 -3.99
CA LEU A 615 56.96 -35.19 -4.86
C LEU A 615 56.65 -35.58 -6.31
N GLU A 616 57.32 -36.57 -6.88
CA GLU A 616 57.06 -37.03 -8.26
C GLU A 616 55.64 -37.60 -8.40
N LYS A 617 55.18 -38.42 -7.45
CA LYS A 617 53.80 -38.96 -7.48
C LYS A 617 52.74 -37.86 -7.31
N VAL A 618 53.07 -36.80 -6.59
CA VAL A 618 52.22 -35.62 -6.42
C VAL A 618 52.14 -34.85 -7.73
N ARG A 619 53.28 -34.54 -8.37
CA ARG A 619 53.35 -33.87 -9.69
C ARG A 619 52.64 -34.65 -10.80
N ASP A 620 52.81 -35.96 -10.81
CA ASP A 620 52.20 -36.87 -11.78
C ASP A 620 50.70 -37.08 -11.55
N GLY A 621 50.10 -36.46 -10.53
CA GLY A 621 48.67 -36.54 -10.25
C GLY A 621 48.20 -37.88 -9.66
N THR A 622 49.10 -38.83 -9.41
CA THR A 622 48.75 -40.19 -8.97
C THR A 622 48.50 -40.32 -7.46
N ALA A 623 48.96 -39.34 -6.68
CA ALA A 623 48.76 -39.24 -5.23
C ALA A 623 47.37 -38.68 -4.84
N PHE A 624 46.27 -39.27 -5.34
CA PHE A 624 44.90 -38.74 -5.21
C PHE A 624 44.47 -38.35 -3.78
N GLY A 625 44.74 -39.20 -2.79
CA GLY A 625 44.36 -38.91 -1.40
C GLY A 625 45.09 -37.69 -0.85
N ALA A 626 46.36 -37.51 -1.22
CA ALA A 626 47.18 -36.39 -0.80
C ALA A 626 46.79 -35.09 -1.53
N LEU A 627 46.49 -35.17 -2.83
CA LEU A 627 46.02 -34.03 -3.62
C LEU A 627 44.63 -33.55 -3.16
N ARG A 628 43.74 -34.46 -2.77
CA ARG A 628 42.45 -34.09 -2.15
C ARG A 628 42.68 -33.42 -0.79
N TYR A 629 43.54 -33.99 0.05
CA TYR A 629 43.87 -33.40 1.35
C TYR A 629 44.41 -31.98 1.18
N ALA A 630 45.29 -31.75 0.20
CA ALA A 630 45.74 -30.42 -0.16
C ALA A 630 44.59 -29.48 -0.59
N ALA A 631 43.56 -29.99 -1.28
CA ALA A 631 42.41 -29.19 -1.71
C ALA A 631 41.55 -28.77 -0.50
N GLU A 632 41.41 -29.65 0.50
CA GLU A 632 40.71 -29.36 1.77
C GLU A 632 41.50 -28.34 2.63
N LEU A 633 42.84 -28.42 2.63
CA LEU A 633 43.73 -27.43 3.26
C LEU A 633 43.60 -26.05 2.59
N TYR A 634 43.66 -26.02 1.27
CA TYR A 634 43.48 -24.80 0.46
C TYR A 634 42.13 -24.13 0.79
N ALA A 635 41.05 -24.91 0.86
CA ALA A 635 39.71 -24.39 1.10
C ALA A 635 39.36 -24.12 2.58
N GLY A 636 40.27 -24.43 3.52
CA GLY A 636 40.11 -24.05 4.94
C GLY A 636 39.20 -24.96 5.77
N HIS A 637 39.06 -26.25 5.42
CA HIS A 637 38.24 -27.22 6.19
C HIS A 637 38.84 -27.64 7.54
N HIS A 638 40.07 -27.22 7.83
CA HIS A 638 40.78 -27.62 9.05
C HIS A 638 40.77 -26.48 10.06
N ALA A 639 40.29 -26.75 11.27
CA ALA A 639 40.04 -25.77 12.34
C ALA A 639 41.26 -24.94 12.79
N HIS A 640 42.47 -25.32 12.38
CA HIS A 640 43.73 -24.61 12.65
C HIS A 640 44.19 -23.71 11.48
N LEU A 641 43.41 -23.61 10.40
CA LEU A 641 43.72 -22.89 9.15
C LEU A 641 42.59 -21.93 8.73
N THR A 642 41.92 -21.29 9.69
CA THR A 642 40.75 -20.43 9.44
C THR A 642 41.09 -18.98 9.08
N SER A 643 42.37 -18.58 9.08
CA SER A 643 42.83 -17.21 8.78
C SER A 643 43.90 -17.20 7.68
N GLY A 644 43.84 -16.21 6.76
CA GLY A 644 44.76 -16.05 5.63
C GLY A 644 44.09 -16.31 4.28
N VAL A 645 44.73 -15.91 3.16
CA VAL A 645 44.22 -16.15 1.80
C VAL A 645 44.46 -17.60 1.39
N ALA A 646 43.64 -18.18 0.51
CA ALA A 646 43.66 -19.61 0.17
C ALA A 646 45.05 -20.15 -0.25
N GLU A 647 45.77 -19.38 -1.07
CA GLU A 647 47.12 -19.73 -1.52
C GLU A 647 48.16 -19.68 -0.40
N GLU A 648 48.03 -18.71 0.49
CA GLU A 648 48.90 -18.57 1.67
C GLU A 648 48.69 -19.74 2.63
N ARG A 649 47.47 -20.24 2.78
CA ARG A 649 47.20 -21.42 3.63
C ARG A 649 47.95 -22.64 3.13
N LEU A 650 47.88 -22.91 1.82
CA LEU A 650 48.57 -24.05 1.22
C LEU A 650 50.09 -23.88 1.29
N THR A 651 50.60 -22.70 0.94
CA THR A 651 52.05 -22.40 0.91
C THR A 651 52.67 -22.39 2.30
N ASN A 652 52.00 -21.78 3.28
CA ASN A 652 52.49 -21.72 4.67
C ASN A 652 52.51 -23.11 5.30
N TRP A 653 51.52 -23.96 4.96
CA TRP A 653 51.45 -25.33 5.49
C TRP A 653 52.46 -26.25 4.77
N MET A 654 52.46 -26.28 3.45
CA MET A 654 53.23 -27.28 2.69
C MET A 654 54.65 -26.82 2.31
N GLY A 655 54.92 -25.52 2.32
CA GLY A 655 56.11 -24.92 1.72
C GLY A 655 55.95 -24.71 0.21
N ALA A 656 56.63 -23.70 -0.34
CA ALA A 656 56.45 -23.27 -1.72
C ALA A 656 56.73 -24.38 -2.75
N ALA A 657 57.83 -25.12 -2.61
CA ALA A 657 58.20 -26.17 -3.56
C ALA A 657 57.19 -27.33 -3.63
N VAL A 658 56.55 -27.66 -2.50
CA VAL A 658 55.51 -28.69 -2.44
C VAL A 658 54.17 -28.14 -2.93
N ALA A 659 53.84 -26.88 -2.63
CA ALA A 659 52.66 -26.21 -3.17
C ALA A 659 52.70 -26.13 -4.71
N ASP A 660 53.86 -25.84 -5.29
CA ASP A 660 54.07 -25.87 -6.75
C ASP A 660 53.85 -27.27 -7.32
N ALA A 661 54.42 -28.30 -6.68
CA ALA A 661 54.21 -29.69 -7.07
C ALA A 661 52.74 -30.15 -6.94
N ILE A 662 52.01 -29.64 -5.94
CA ILE A 662 50.57 -29.87 -5.77
C ILE A 662 49.80 -29.18 -6.90
N ALA A 663 50.14 -27.96 -7.27
CA ALA A 663 49.52 -27.25 -8.39
C ALA A 663 49.75 -27.97 -9.72
N GLU A 664 50.97 -28.47 -9.97
CA GLU A 664 51.29 -29.36 -11.11
C GLU A 664 50.46 -30.65 -11.07
N GLY A 665 50.35 -31.29 -9.90
CA GLY A 665 49.54 -32.48 -9.68
C GLY A 665 48.05 -32.26 -9.93
N TRP A 666 47.51 -31.14 -9.45
CA TRP A 666 46.13 -30.73 -9.72
C TRP A 666 45.90 -30.44 -11.20
N ALA A 667 46.85 -29.78 -11.88
CA ALA A 667 46.81 -29.59 -13.32
C ALA A 667 46.78 -30.92 -14.08
N THR A 668 47.61 -31.89 -13.67
CA THR A 668 47.65 -33.24 -14.26
C THR A 668 46.33 -34.00 -14.04
N VAL A 669 45.73 -33.92 -12.84
CA VAL A 669 44.41 -34.51 -12.55
C VAL A 669 43.30 -33.83 -13.34
N LEU A 670 43.36 -32.51 -13.54
CA LEU A 670 42.39 -31.77 -14.34
C LEU A 670 42.49 -32.15 -15.83
N ALA A 671 43.72 -32.28 -16.35
CA ALA A 671 43.98 -32.66 -17.74
C ALA A 671 43.60 -34.13 -18.03
N ASN A 672 43.86 -35.03 -17.09
CA ASN A 672 43.56 -36.47 -17.20
C ASN A 672 42.50 -36.88 -16.18
N PHE A 673 41.32 -36.27 -16.28
CA PHE A 673 40.28 -36.44 -15.26
C PHE A 673 39.85 -37.91 -15.15
N PRO A 674 39.90 -38.53 -13.95
CA PRO A 674 39.80 -39.99 -13.81
C PRO A 674 38.36 -40.52 -13.85
N LEU A 675 37.36 -39.64 -13.97
CA LEU A 675 35.94 -39.99 -13.92
C LEU A 675 35.22 -39.46 -15.14
N THR A 676 34.51 -40.36 -15.82
CA THR A 676 33.63 -39.94 -16.91
C THR A 676 32.44 -39.17 -16.37
N TRP A 677 31.93 -38.20 -17.13
CA TRP A 677 30.70 -37.46 -16.83
C TRP A 677 29.53 -38.42 -16.56
N ARG A 678 29.50 -39.59 -17.21
CA ARG A 678 28.46 -40.62 -17.02
C ARG A 678 28.51 -41.27 -15.65
N GLN A 679 29.71 -41.58 -15.14
CA GLN A 679 29.88 -42.07 -13.77
C GLN A 679 29.44 -41.01 -12.76
N GLN A 680 29.70 -39.74 -13.04
CA GLN A 680 29.29 -38.63 -12.19
C GLN A 680 27.77 -38.45 -12.19
N ALA A 681 27.12 -38.48 -13.36
CA ALA A 681 25.67 -38.42 -13.51
C ALA A 681 24.94 -39.52 -12.71
N LEU A 682 25.47 -40.75 -12.71
CA LEU A 682 24.88 -41.86 -11.94
C LEU A 682 24.88 -41.61 -10.43
N GLN A 683 25.76 -40.75 -9.92
CA GLN A 683 25.83 -40.39 -8.50
C GLN A 683 25.03 -39.13 -8.14
N GLU A 684 24.32 -38.52 -9.09
CA GLU A 684 23.50 -37.34 -8.77
C GLU A 684 22.40 -37.64 -7.75
N GLY A 685 22.13 -36.67 -6.88
CA GLY A 685 21.22 -36.82 -5.74
C GLY A 685 21.72 -37.74 -4.61
N THR A 686 22.98 -38.18 -4.65
CA THR A 686 23.61 -38.92 -3.54
C THR A 686 24.65 -38.03 -2.86
N ASN A 687 24.86 -38.21 -1.54
CA ASN A 687 25.89 -37.47 -0.80
C ASN A 687 27.32 -38.00 -1.08
N ARG A 688 27.57 -38.48 -2.31
CA ARG A 688 28.86 -39.05 -2.75
C ARG A 688 29.54 -38.10 -3.72
N ASN A 689 30.58 -37.45 -3.23
CA ASN A 689 31.53 -36.69 -4.03
C ASN A 689 32.84 -37.47 -4.16
N TYR A 690 33.42 -37.46 -5.36
CA TYR A 690 34.69 -38.12 -5.61
C TYR A 690 35.85 -37.19 -5.30
N GLN A 691 36.99 -37.78 -4.89
CA GLN A 691 38.19 -37.02 -4.52
C GLN A 691 38.68 -36.11 -5.65
N ALA A 692 38.57 -36.57 -6.91
CA ALA A 692 38.93 -35.81 -8.09
C ALA A 692 38.09 -34.54 -8.29
N ASN A 693 36.81 -34.54 -7.88
CA ASN A 693 35.93 -33.37 -8.00
C ASN A 693 36.42 -32.23 -7.10
N TYR A 694 36.85 -32.55 -5.87
CA TYR A 694 37.39 -31.56 -4.94
C TYR A 694 38.70 -30.97 -5.43
N ILE A 695 39.56 -31.82 -5.99
CA ILE A 695 40.83 -31.41 -6.61
C ILE A 695 40.57 -30.43 -7.77
N ALA A 696 39.66 -30.77 -8.69
CA ALA A 696 39.36 -29.92 -9.84
C ALA A 696 38.75 -28.57 -9.43
N ALA A 697 37.79 -28.56 -8.49
CA ALA A 697 37.18 -27.31 -8.02
C ALA A 697 38.19 -26.39 -7.32
N ALA A 698 39.07 -26.93 -6.46
CA ALA A 698 40.10 -26.15 -5.79
C ALA A 698 41.12 -25.57 -6.77
N PHE A 699 41.52 -26.33 -7.79
CA PHE A 699 42.47 -25.84 -8.79
C PHE A 699 41.87 -24.77 -9.71
N VAL A 700 40.61 -24.93 -10.14
CA VAL A 700 39.91 -23.90 -10.92
C VAL A 700 39.71 -22.63 -10.10
N ASP A 701 39.37 -22.73 -8.80
CA ASP A 701 39.32 -21.58 -7.88
C ASP A 701 40.69 -20.88 -7.80
N ARG A 702 41.77 -21.66 -7.67
CA ARG A 702 43.13 -21.13 -7.62
C ARG A 702 43.50 -20.34 -8.86
N LEU A 703 43.28 -20.90 -10.06
CA LEU A 703 43.56 -20.20 -11.31
C LEU A 703 42.75 -18.91 -11.42
N ALA A 704 41.45 -18.97 -11.09
CA ALA A 704 40.58 -17.80 -11.13
C ALA A 704 41.05 -16.67 -10.17
N ARG A 705 41.52 -17.01 -8.97
CA ARG A 705 42.05 -16.04 -8.00
C ARG A 705 43.38 -15.42 -8.41
N LEU A 706 44.25 -16.20 -9.06
CA LEU A 706 45.53 -15.73 -9.56
C LEU A 706 45.38 -14.92 -10.86
N GLY A 707 44.17 -14.86 -11.44
CA GLY A 707 43.93 -14.26 -12.75
C GLY A 707 44.59 -15.06 -13.88
N GLU A 708 44.92 -16.33 -13.64
CA GLU A 708 45.50 -17.22 -14.63
C GLU A 708 44.41 -17.82 -15.53
N PRO A 709 44.69 -18.02 -16.83
CA PRO A 709 43.73 -18.59 -17.74
C PRO A 709 43.40 -20.04 -17.36
N VAL A 710 42.12 -20.34 -17.17
CA VAL A 710 41.66 -21.72 -16.98
C VAL A 710 41.78 -22.47 -18.31
N PRO A 711 42.45 -23.64 -18.35
CA PRO A 711 42.57 -24.42 -19.58
C PRO A 711 41.19 -24.94 -20.04
N ALA A 712 41.07 -25.25 -21.33
CA ALA A 712 39.84 -25.84 -21.86
C ALA A 712 39.53 -27.15 -21.12
N LEU A 713 38.37 -27.18 -20.44
CA LEU A 713 37.96 -28.33 -19.64
C LEU A 713 37.30 -29.37 -20.54
N SER A 714 37.73 -30.63 -20.43
CA SER A 714 36.95 -31.74 -20.98
C SER A 714 35.60 -31.82 -20.29
N PRO A 715 34.55 -32.40 -20.92
CA PRO A 715 33.25 -32.58 -20.26
C PRO A 715 33.36 -33.32 -18.91
N ASP A 716 34.24 -34.30 -18.83
CA ASP A 716 34.53 -35.07 -17.62
C ASP A 716 35.04 -34.17 -16.48
N ALA A 717 36.04 -33.32 -16.78
CA ALA A 717 36.60 -32.37 -15.83
C ALA A 717 35.59 -31.28 -15.44
N ALA A 718 34.84 -30.74 -16.41
CA ALA A 718 33.89 -29.67 -16.17
C ALA A 718 32.72 -30.08 -15.26
N PHE A 719 32.14 -31.28 -15.45
CA PHE A 719 31.18 -31.84 -14.49
C PHE A 719 31.82 -32.15 -13.13
N GLY A 720 33.11 -32.51 -13.11
CA GLY A 720 33.91 -32.67 -11.89
C GLY A 720 33.98 -31.39 -11.07
N VAL A 721 34.23 -30.26 -11.73
CA VAL A 721 34.23 -28.92 -11.13
C VAL A 721 32.83 -28.55 -10.60
N LEU A 722 31.79 -28.74 -11.40
CA LEU A 722 30.39 -28.44 -11.02
C LEU A 722 29.92 -29.21 -9.79
N ARG A 723 30.42 -30.43 -9.56
CA ARG A 723 30.10 -31.24 -8.37
C ARG A 723 31.07 -31.03 -7.20
N GLY A 724 32.25 -30.47 -7.47
CA GLY A 724 33.32 -30.27 -6.49
C GLY A 724 33.17 -29.03 -5.61
N TYR A 725 32.30 -28.09 -5.98
CA TYR A 725 32.17 -26.78 -5.35
C TYR A 725 31.96 -26.78 -3.83
N TYR A 726 31.37 -27.84 -3.26
CA TYR A 726 31.18 -28.00 -1.82
C TYR A 726 32.49 -27.97 -1.01
N VAL A 727 33.63 -28.23 -1.66
CA VAL A 727 34.94 -28.08 -1.02
C VAL A 727 35.26 -26.62 -0.71
N LEU A 728 34.72 -25.64 -1.44
CA LEU A 728 35.00 -24.22 -1.17
C LEU A 728 34.13 -23.74 0.00
N GLN A 729 34.61 -22.85 0.86
CA GLN A 729 33.85 -22.34 2.01
C GLN A 729 33.10 -21.03 1.74
N ASP A 730 33.59 -20.24 0.77
CA ASP A 730 33.07 -18.93 0.42
C ASP A 730 32.03 -19.02 -0.71
N ASN A 731 30.85 -18.43 -0.48
CA ASN A 731 29.71 -18.53 -1.40
C ASN A 731 29.95 -17.82 -2.75
N ASP A 732 30.65 -16.68 -2.76
CA ASP A 732 30.86 -15.93 -4.00
C ASP A 732 31.81 -16.68 -4.96
N PHE A 733 32.80 -17.37 -4.39
CA PHE A 733 33.74 -18.18 -5.16
C PHE A 733 33.17 -19.54 -5.58
N ARG A 734 32.28 -20.14 -4.77
CA ARG A 734 31.49 -21.32 -5.18
C ARG A 734 30.74 -21.03 -6.48
N ASP A 735 30.00 -19.92 -6.50
CA ASP A 735 29.21 -19.50 -7.66
C ASP A 735 30.11 -19.24 -8.89
N ALA A 736 31.27 -18.61 -8.70
CA ALA A 736 32.21 -18.34 -9.78
C ALA A 736 32.80 -19.62 -10.40
N VAL A 737 33.21 -20.59 -9.58
CA VAL A 737 33.77 -21.86 -10.05
C VAL A 737 32.72 -22.73 -10.74
N GLN A 738 31.49 -22.75 -10.20
CA GLN A 738 30.38 -23.42 -10.87
C GLN A 738 30.03 -22.77 -12.21
N ALA A 739 30.03 -21.44 -12.29
CA ALA A 739 29.81 -20.71 -13.54
C ALA A 739 30.89 -21.02 -14.59
N LEU A 740 32.17 -21.14 -14.19
CA LEU A 740 33.26 -21.55 -15.09
C LEU A 740 33.07 -22.97 -15.61
N GLY A 741 32.68 -23.92 -14.75
CA GLY A 741 32.38 -25.30 -15.15
C GLY A 741 31.23 -25.38 -16.16
N ALA A 742 30.12 -24.69 -15.87
CA ALA A 742 28.97 -24.65 -16.77
C ALA A 742 29.29 -23.95 -18.10
N SER A 743 29.99 -22.81 -18.05
CA SER A 743 30.39 -22.05 -19.24
C SER A 743 31.33 -22.84 -20.14
N SER A 744 32.22 -23.65 -19.56
CA SER A 744 33.13 -24.52 -20.34
C SER A 744 32.37 -25.57 -21.14
N ILE A 745 31.33 -26.18 -20.55
CA ILE A 745 30.45 -27.13 -21.26
C ILE A 745 29.59 -26.39 -22.29
N ALA A 746 29.13 -25.18 -21.95
CA ALA A 746 28.24 -24.40 -22.81
C ALA A 746 28.91 -23.83 -24.06
N ALA A 747 30.22 -23.58 -23.99
CA ALA A 747 31.00 -23.02 -25.09
C ALA A 747 31.20 -24.01 -26.27
N ASP A 748 30.93 -25.31 -26.07
CA ASP A 748 31.16 -26.37 -27.06
C ASP A 748 29.84 -27.10 -27.41
N PRO A 749 29.45 -27.19 -28.70
CA PRO A 749 28.33 -28.00 -29.15
C PRO A 749 28.37 -29.47 -28.69
N GLU A 750 29.56 -30.08 -28.62
CA GLU A 750 29.72 -31.45 -28.10
C GLU A 750 29.52 -31.51 -26.58
N GLY A 751 29.92 -30.45 -25.87
CA GLY A 751 29.60 -30.23 -24.46
C GLY A 751 28.10 -30.18 -24.19
N MET A 752 27.34 -29.43 -25.00
CA MET A 752 25.87 -29.39 -24.89
C MET A 752 25.19 -30.72 -25.24
N ALA A 753 25.72 -31.47 -26.23
CA ALA A 753 25.27 -32.84 -26.49
C ALA A 753 25.56 -33.76 -25.29
N THR A 754 26.69 -33.56 -24.63
CA THR A 754 27.05 -34.29 -23.40
C THR A 754 26.12 -33.94 -22.24
N LEU A 755 25.72 -32.66 -22.08
CA LEU A 755 24.74 -32.23 -21.06
C LEU A 755 23.37 -32.91 -21.26
N LEU A 756 22.90 -33.02 -22.49
CA LEU A 756 21.67 -33.75 -22.81
C LEU A 756 21.75 -35.20 -22.34
N GLU A 757 22.84 -35.91 -22.63
CA GLU A 757 23.04 -37.29 -22.18
C GLU A 757 23.26 -37.38 -20.67
N TYR A 758 23.94 -36.39 -20.07
CA TYR A 758 24.12 -36.27 -18.63
C TYR A 758 22.77 -36.25 -17.92
N TRP A 759 21.86 -35.36 -18.32
CA TRP A 759 20.51 -35.32 -17.73
C TRP A 759 19.77 -36.64 -17.95
N ARG A 760 19.84 -37.26 -19.13
CA ARG A 760 19.20 -38.57 -19.37
C ARG A 760 19.65 -39.67 -18.40
N VAL A 761 20.90 -39.62 -17.93
CA VAL A 761 21.48 -40.59 -16.99
C VAL A 761 21.23 -40.18 -15.54
N ALA A 762 21.28 -38.88 -15.22
CA ALA A 762 21.22 -38.38 -13.85
C ALA A 762 19.82 -38.41 -13.22
N ILE A 763 18.76 -38.30 -14.04
CA ILE A 763 17.38 -38.18 -13.56
C ILE A 763 16.93 -39.48 -12.87
N LYS A 764 16.48 -39.35 -11.61
CA LYS A 764 15.94 -40.44 -10.78
C LYS A 764 14.54 -40.08 -10.25
N PRO A 765 13.71 -41.08 -9.87
CA PRO A 765 12.45 -40.81 -9.19
C PRO A 765 12.65 -39.95 -7.93
N GLY A 766 11.78 -38.95 -7.71
CA GLY A 766 11.85 -38.05 -6.55
C GLY A 766 12.74 -36.82 -6.72
N MET A 767 13.36 -36.61 -7.89
CA MET A 767 14.04 -35.36 -8.19
C MET A 767 13.05 -34.23 -8.53
N PHE A 768 13.37 -33.02 -8.09
CA PHE A 768 12.53 -31.83 -8.26
C PHE A 768 13.02 -30.88 -9.35
N GLU A 769 14.31 -30.89 -9.69
CA GLU A 769 14.92 -30.00 -10.69
C GLU A 769 16.00 -30.73 -11.51
N LEU A 770 16.36 -30.16 -12.66
CA LEU A 770 17.47 -30.66 -13.47
C LEU A 770 18.80 -30.35 -12.75
N PRO A 771 19.74 -31.31 -12.68
CA PRO A 771 21.08 -31.05 -12.14
C PRO A 771 21.74 -29.86 -12.82
N HIS A 772 22.27 -28.96 -12.00
CA HIS A 772 22.99 -27.76 -12.44
C HIS A 772 22.17 -26.78 -13.31
N SER A 773 20.84 -26.82 -13.21
CA SER A 773 19.93 -26.00 -14.04
C SER A 773 20.21 -24.50 -13.95
N ARG A 774 20.47 -23.97 -12.74
CA ARG A 774 20.74 -22.55 -12.51
C ARG A 774 22.06 -22.11 -13.13
N GLU A 775 23.08 -22.94 -13.03
CA GLU A 775 24.42 -22.68 -13.56
C GLU A 775 24.38 -22.63 -15.10
N PHE A 776 23.69 -23.59 -15.73
CA PHE A 776 23.54 -23.62 -17.18
C PHE A 776 22.62 -22.54 -17.74
N GLU A 777 21.60 -22.13 -16.98
CA GLU A 777 20.79 -20.97 -17.34
C GLU A 777 21.64 -19.68 -17.41
N LYS A 778 22.54 -19.47 -16.43
CA LYS A 778 23.46 -18.32 -16.43
C LYS A 778 24.51 -18.40 -17.53
N ALA A 779 25.01 -19.59 -17.84
CA ALA A 779 26.03 -19.80 -18.88
C ALA A 779 25.51 -19.51 -20.30
N GLY A 780 24.21 -19.65 -20.55
CA GLY A 780 23.57 -19.46 -21.86
C GLY A 780 23.75 -20.66 -22.81
N GLY A 781 22.93 -20.72 -23.87
CA GLY A 781 22.98 -21.78 -24.89
C GLY A 781 22.35 -23.11 -24.47
N VAL A 782 21.80 -23.20 -23.25
CA VAL A 782 21.25 -24.42 -22.67
C VAL A 782 19.99 -24.93 -23.39
N GLU A 783 19.31 -24.07 -24.13
CA GLU A 783 18.17 -24.41 -25.00
C GLU A 783 18.50 -25.54 -25.99
N VAL A 784 19.76 -25.64 -26.43
CA VAL A 784 20.26 -26.68 -27.34
C VAL A 784 20.14 -28.08 -26.73
N ALA A 785 20.35 -28.21 -25.42
CA ALA A 785 20.20 -29.47 -24.68
C ALA A 785 18.78 -29.64 -24.13
N LEU A 786 18.17 -28.57 -23.62
CA LEU A 786 16.86 -28.60 -22.95
C LEU A 786 15.71 -28.95 -23.91
N LEU A 787 15.70 -28.37 -25.12
CA LEU A 787 14.67 -28.63 -26.11
C LEU A 787 14.60 -30.11 -26.53
N PRO A 788 15.70 -30.76 -26.97
CA PRO A 788 15.67 -32.19 -27.27
C PRO A 788 15.47 -33.05 -26.03
N PHE A 789 15.88 -32.59 -24.83
CA PHE A 789 15.62 -33.32 -23.59
C PHE A 789 14.11 -33.45 -23.33
N LEU A 790 13.40 -32.32 -23.25
CA LEU A 790 11.95 -32.26 -23.04
C LEU A 790 11.18 -32.96 -24.17
N LYS A 791 11.63 -32.80 -25.42
CA LYS A 791 11.03 -33.48 -26.57
C LYS A 791 11.12 -35.00 -26.44
N ASN A 792 12.23 -35.54 -25.96
CA ASN A 792 12.43 -36.99 -25.88
C ASN A 792 11.89 -37.61 -24.59
N ARG A 793 11.77 -36.83 -23.51
CA ARG A 793 11.28 -37.25 -22.19
C ARG A 793 10.06 -36.42 -21.76
N PRO A 794 8.90 -36.54 -22.43
CA PRO A 794 7.74 -35.71 -22.09
C PRO A 794 7.01 -36.15 -20.81
N ASN A 795 7.24 -37.37 -20.31
CA ASN A 795 6.67 -37.91 -19.07
C ASN A 795 7.70 -37.90 -17.93
N LEU A 796 7.97 -36.73 -17.36
CA LEU A 796 8.80 -36.55 -16.15
C LEU A 796 7.91 -36.55 -14.90
N SER A 797 8.50 -36.60 -13.69
CA SER A 797 7.74 -36.32 -12.47
C SER A 797 7.15 -34.90 -12.53
N PRO A 798 5.99 -34.65 -11.90
CA PRO A 798 5.31 -33.36 -12.00
C PRO A 798 6.20 -32.16 -11.60
N GLU A 799 6.93 -32.26 -10.49
CA GLU A 799 7.79 -31.19 -9.97
C GLU A 799 8.95 -30.88 -10.92
N LEU A 800 9.59 -31.93 -11.42
CA LEU A 800 10.69 -31.81 -12.36
C LEU A 800 10.25 -31.24 -13.71
N LEU A 801 9.08 -31.67 -14.21
CA LEU A 801 8.51 -31.15 -15.45
C LEU A 801 8.23 -29.65 -15.33
N ARG A 802 7.64 -29.20 -14.21
CA ARG A 802 7.39 -27.78 -13.94
C ARG A 802 8.68 -26.97 -13.91
N ASN A 803 9.68 -27.40 -13.15
CA ASN A 803 10.96 -26.68 -13.07
C ASN A 803 11.69 -26.65 -14.43
N ALA A 804 11.63 -27.75 -15.20
CA ALA A 804 12.21 -27.79 -16.54
C ALA A 804 11.46 -26.88 -17.55
N LEU A 805 10.13 -26.77 -17.43
CA LEU A 805 9.32 -25.84 -18.25
C LEU A 805 9.49 -24.38 -17.82
N SER A 806 9.65 -24.11 -16.53
CA SER A 806 10.01 -22.79 -16.00
C SER A 806 11.36 -22.33 -16.56
N MET A 807 12.36 -23.21 -16.55
CA MET A 807 13.65 -22.95 -17.19
C MET A 807 13.48 -22.75 -18.70
N ALA A 808 12.69 -23.60 -19.37
CA ALA A 808 12.42 -23.48 -20.80
C ALA A 808 11.78 -22.14 -21.17
N ALA A 809 10.86 -21.62 -20.37
CA ALA A 809 10.24 -20.32 -20.60
C ALA A 809 11.22 -19.14 -20.53
N ARG A 810 12.29 -19.29 -19.75
CA ARG A 810 13.34 -18.26 -19.58
C ARG A 810 14.41 -18.29 -20.67
N VAL A 811 14.69 -19.47 -21.23
CA VAL A 811 15.83 -19.66 -22.17
C VAL A 811 15.45 -20.03 -23.60
N ILE A 812 14.27 -20.62 -23.85
CA ILE A 812 13.84 -21.05 -25.19
C ILE A 812 12.99 -19.95 -25.85
N SER A 813 13.17 -19.74 -27.15
CA SER A 813 12.35 -18.77 -27.89
C SER A 813 10.87 -19.17 -27.92
N LEU A 814 9.97 -18.17 -27.93
CA LEU A 814 8.50 -18.39 -28.00
C LEU A 814 8.11 -19.35 -29.14
N LYS A 815 8.73 -19.19 -30.32
CA LYS A 815 8.45 -20.01 -31.50
C LYS A 815 8.82 -21.47 -31.28
N GLU A 816 9.98 -21.73 -30.72
CA GLU A 816 10.49 -23.09 -30.48
C GLU A 816 9.73 -23.78 -29.34
N LEU A 817 9.45 -23.06 -28.26
CA LEU A 817 8.68 -23.60 -27.13
C LEU A 817 7.24 -23.92 -27.55
N THR A 818 6.60 -23.05 -28.33
CA THR A 818 5.27 -23.33 -28.90
C THR A 818 5.28 -24.56 -29.80
N GLY A 819 6.31 -24.69 -30.65
CA GLY A 819 6.50 -25.87 -31.50
C GLY A 819 6.72 -27.16 -30.69
N LEU A 820 7.51 -27.08 -29.61
CA LEU A 820 7.78 -28.18 -28.70
C LEU A 820 6.48 -28.66 -28.04
N VAL A 821 5.75 -27.77 -27.37
CA VAL A 821 4.49 -28.07 -26.68
C VAL A 821 3.48 -28.69 -27.63
N ALA A 822 3.26 -28.08 -28.80
CA ALA A 822 2.33 -28.60 -29.80
C ALA A 822 2.72 -30.00 -30.34
N SER A 823 4.02 -30.31 -30.41
CA SER A 823 4.50 -31.62 -30.81
C SER A 823 4.34 -32.68 -29.71
N VAL A 824 4.53 -32.29 -28.45
CA VAL A 824 4.46 -33.20 -27.29
C VAL A 824 3.02 -33.59 -26.99
N LEU A 825 2.07 -32.64 -27.04
CA LEU A 825 0.65 -32.89 -26.75
C LEU A 825 -0.03 -33.90 -27.70
N LYS A 826 0.56 -34.15 -28.88
CA LYS A 826 0.12 -35.17 -29.85
C LYS A 826 0.51 -36.60 -29.44
N ARG A 827 1.36 -36.76 -28.43
CA ARG A 827 1.85 -38.07 -27.96
C ARG A 827 0.99 -38.60 -26.82
N ALA A 828 1.14 -39.90 -26.54
CA ALA A 828 0.61 -40.50 -25.32
C ALA A 828 1.41 -40.00 -24.10
N LEU A 829 0.72 -39.35 -23.16
CA LEU A 829 1.27 -38.76 -21.93
C LEU A 829 0.58 -39.37 -20.72
N SER A 830 1.25 -39.39 -19.56
CA SER A 830 0.54 -39.66 -18.30
C SER A 830 -0.48 -38.53 -18.03
N PRO A 831 -1.54 -38.77 -17.25
CA PRO A 831 -2.53 -37.73 -16.93
C PRO A 831 -1.87 -36.45 -16.37
N GLU A 832 -0.91 -36.59 -15.46
CA GLU A 832 -0.23 -35.49 -14.79
C GLU A 832 0.66 -34.71 -15.75
N ALA A 833 1.43 -35.42 -16.59
CA ALA A 833 2.26 -34.79 -17.61
C ALA A 833 1.41 -34.07 -18.65
N ARG A 834 0.27 -34.65 -19.05
CA ARG A 834 -0.68 -34.02 -19.98
C ARG A 834 -1.18 -32.69 -19.42
N SER A 835 -1.67 -32.68 -18.17
CA SER A 835 -2.13 -31.45 -17.51
C SER A 835 -1.06 -30.35 -17.47
N ILE A 836 0.20 -30.67 -17.18
CA ILE A 836 1.29 -29.68 -17.12
C ILE A 836 1.64 -29.15 -18.52
N TRP A 837 1.71 -30.01 -19.54
CA TRP A 837 1.96 -29.59 -20.93
C TRP A 837 0.79 -28.79 -21.50
N GLY A 838 -0.46 -29.16 -21.16
CA GLY A 838 -1.67 -28.43 -21.52
C GLY A 838 -1.72 -27.05 -20.86
N PHE A 839 -1.34 -26.97 -19.59
CA PHE A 839 -1.16 -25.71 -18.88
C PHE A 839 -0.12 -24.81 -19.55
N ALA A 840 1.06 -25.33 -19.89
CA ALA A 840 2.07 -24.59 -20.63
C ALA A 840 1.58 -24.12 -22.01
N ALA A 841 0.80 -24.94 -22.72
CA ALA A 841 0.19 -24.56 -24.00
C ALA A 841 -0.76 -23.36 -23.84
N PHE A 842 -1.58 -23.40 -22.78
CA PHE A 842 -2.47 -22.30 -22.43
C PHE A 842 -1.71 -21.04 -22.03
N LEU A 843 -0.63 -21.14 -21.26
CA LEU A 843 0.19 -19.99 -20.86
C LEU A 843 0.80 -19.26 -22.08
N LEU A 844 1.18 -20.00 -23.13
CA LEU A 844 1.77 -19.44 -24.35
C LEU A 844 0.74 -18.69 -25.22
N ASP A 845 -0.44 -19.29 -25.44
CA ASP A 845 -1.52 -18.68 -26.23
C ASP A 845 -2.89 -18.83 -25.54
N PRO A 846 -3.15 -18.02 -24.49
CA PRO A 846 -4.36 -18.12 -23.69
C PRO A 846 -5.64 -17.89 -24.49
N ALA A 847 -5.59 -16.99 -25.47
CA ALA A 847 -6.76 -16.60 -26.26
C ALA A 847 -7.16 -17.70 -27.26
N ALA A 848 -6.20 -18.35 -27.91
CA ALA A 848 -6.50 -19.42 -28.86
C ALA A 848 -6.80 -20.77 -28.18
N ARG A 849 -6.28 -20.99 -26.97
CA ARG A 849 -6.37 -22.28 -26.25
C ARG A 849 -7.42 -22.32 -25.14
N GLU A 850 -8.17 -21.24 -24.90
CA GLU A 850 -9.16 -21.15 -23.80
C GLU A 850 -10.13 -22.35 -23.77
N ALA A 851 -10.75 -22.69 -24.91
CA ALA A 851 -11.73 -23.77 -24.99
C ALA A 851 -11.11 -25.16 -24.77
N GLU A 852 -9.92 -25.39 -25.35
CA GLU A 852 -9.18 -26.65 -25.17
C GLU A 852 -8.74 -26.82 -23.72
N PHE A 853 -8.22 -25.75 -23.11
CA PHE A 853 -7.78 -25.73 -21.72
C PHE A 853 -8.93 -25.93 -20.74
N ALA A 854 -10.07 -25.27 -20.94
CA ALA A 854 -11.26 -25.44 -20.11
C ALA A 854 -11.74 -26.90 -20.09
N ALA A 855 -11.81 -27.55 -21.25
CA ALA A 855 -12.18 -28.96 -21.35
C ALA A 855 -11.14 -29.90 -20.71
N GLU A 856 -9.86 -29.52 -20.71
CA GLU A 856 -8.81 -30.30 -20.05
C GLU A 856 -8.92 -30.20 -18.51
N VAL A 857 -9.18 -29.01 -17.98
CA VAL A 857 -9.36 -28.77 -16.52
C VAL A 857 -10.51 -29.60 -15.94
N GLU A 858 -11.61 -29.79 -16.68
CA GLU A 858 -12.71 -30.69 -16.25
C GLU A 858 -12.27 -32.14 -16.01
N ASN A 859 -11.16 -32.56 -16.64
CA ASN A 859 -10.62 -33.92 -16.55
C ASN A 859 -9.30 -33.99 -15.77
N TRP A 860 -8.93 -32.92 -15.04
CA TRP A 860 -7.69 -32.90 -14.26
C TRP A 860 -7.72 -33.90 -13.09
N PRO A 861 -6.60 -34.61 -12.84
CA PRO A 861 -6.50 -35.45 -11.65
C PRO A 861 -6.46 -34.58 -10.38
N ALA A 862 -6.99 -35.08 -9.26
CA ALA A 862 -7.06 -34.33 -7.99
C ALA A 862 -5.69 -33.88 -7.47
N GLU A 863 -4.61 -34.57 -7.84
CA GLU A 863 -3.23 -34.23 -7.56
C GLU A 863 -2.76 -32.99 -8.33
N ALA A 864 -3.36 -32.66 -9.49
CA ALA A 864 -3.02 -31.48 -10.29
C ALA A 864 -3.42 -30.16 -9.60
N ASP A 865 -4.50 -30.18 -8.81
CA ASP A 865 -4.96 -29.04 -8.00
C ASP A 865 -4.00 -28.72 -6.84
N ARG A 866 -3.15 -29.68 -6.46
CA ARG A 866 -2.16 -29.54 -5.38
C ARG A 866 -0.79 -29.07 -5.88
N LEU A 867 -0.65 -28.82 -7.17
CA LEU A 867 0.62 -28.46 -7.76
C LEU A 867 0.85 -26.94 -7.62
N PRO A 868 2.04 -26.51 -7.15
CA PRO A 868 2.44 -25.11 -7.15
C PRO A 868 2.57 -24.58 -8.58
N HIS A 869 1.72 -23.62 -8.97
CA HIS A 869 1.65 -23.07 -10.34
C HIS A 869 2.14 -21.62 -10.44
N GLY A 870 2.30 -20.90 -9.31
CA GLY A 870 2.58 -19.47 -9.25
C GLY A 870 3.92 -19.08 -9.87
N SER A 871 4.99 -19.81 -9.54
CA SER A 871 6.32 -19.57 -10.13
C SER A 871 6.33 -19.80 -11.65
N LEU A 872 5.70 -20.89 -12.09
CA LEU A 872 5.59 -21.23 -13.51
C LEU A 872 4.80 -20.18 -14.30
N ILE A 873 3.69 -19.66 -13.76
CA ILE A 873 2.92 -18.59 -14.42
C ILE A 873 3.81 -17.36 -14.65
N GLY A 874 4.56 -16.94 -13.63
CA GLY A 874 5.43 -15.77 -13.68
C GLY A 874 6.53 -15.90 -14.75
N ASP A 875 7.15 -17.07 -14.88
CA ASP A 875 8.19 -17.30 -15.89
C ASP A 875 7.66 -17.20 -17.33
N PHE A 876 6.37 -17.47 -17.54
CA PHE A 876 5.70 -17.35 -18.85
C PHE A 876 5.15 -15.95 -19.13
N ASP A 877 5.16 -15.02 -18.17
CA ASP A 877 4.54 -13.68 -18.32
C ASP A 877 5.11 -12.90 -19.51
N ASN A 878 6.40 -13.05 -19.80
CA ASN A 878 7.09 -12.35 -20.88
C ASN A 878 6.88 -13.01 -22.27
N LEU A 879 6.31 -14.22 -22.31
CA LEU A 879 6.12 -14.99 -23.55
C LEU A 879 4.73 -14.79 -24.17
N THR A 880 3.79 -14.16 -23.46
CA THR A 880 2.41 -13.97 -23.94
C THR A 880 2.00 -12.51 -24.02
N GLY A 881 1.41 -12.11 -25.16
CA GLY A 881 0.76 -10.81 -25.32
C GLY A 881 -0.66 -10.74 -24.74
N SER A 882 -1.20 -11.86 -24.24
CA SER A 882 -2.61 -12.00 -23.84
C SER A 882 -2.81 -12.23 -22.33
N THR A 883 -2.01 -11.53 -21.51
CA THR A 883 -2.06 -11.64 -20.04
C THR A 883 -3.44 -11.32 -19.45
N THR A 884 -4.19 -10.36 -20.01
CA THR A 884 -5.56 -10.05 -19.57
C THR A 884 -6.50 -11.24 -19.79
N SER A 885 -6.47 -11.86 -20.98
CA SER A 885 -7.26 -13.05 -21.29
C SER A 885 -6.90 -14.21 -20.38
N ARG A 886 -5.60 -14.45 -20.15
CA ARG A 886 -5.09 -15.48 -19.25
C ARG A 886 -5.66 -15.33 -17.84
N ARG A 887 -5.55 -14.13 -17.26
CA ARG A 887 -6.06 -13.83 -15.91
C ARG A 887 -7.58 -14.01 -15.84
N ARG A 888 -8.32 -13.54 -16.86
CA ARG A 888 -9.78 -13.74 -16.93
C ARG A 888 -10.16 -15.21 -16.87
N VAL A 889 -9.49 -16.04 -17.68
CA VAL A 889 -9.75 -17.48 -17.75
C VAL A 889 -9.39 -18.17 -16.42
N PHE A 890 -8.27 -17.82 -15.80
CA PHE A 890 -7.92 -18.35 -14.47
C PHE A 890 -8.98 -18.08 -13.42
N VAL A 891 -9.43 -16.83 -13.29
CA VAL A 891 -10.51 -16.49 -12.34
C VAL A 891 -11.79 -17.23 -12.71
N GLY A 892 -12.12 -17.32 -14.00
CA GLY A 892 -13.33 -17.97 -14.46
C GLY A 892 -13.39 -19.48 -14.29
N LEU A 893 -12.25 -20.18 -14.33
CA LEU A 893 -12.18 -21.64 -14.19
C LEU A 893 -11.95 -22.05 -12.73
N PHE A 894 -11.02 -21.41 -12.04
CA PHE A 894 -10.60 -21.82 -10.70
C PHE A 894 -11.34 -21.07 -9.58
N GLY A 895 -11.89 -19.89 -9.85
CA GLY A 895 -12.65 -19.13 -8.86
C GLY A 895 -13.88 -19.85 -8.30
N PRO A 896 -14.68 -20.58 -9.11
CA PRO A 896 -15.82 -21.36 -8.59
C PRO A 896 -15.39 -22.58 -7.75
N LEU A 897 -14.17 -23.09 -7.95
CA LEU A 897 -13.65 -24.28 -7.29
C LEU A 897 -12.95 -23.96 -5.97
N HIS A 898 -12.44 -22.73 -5.82
CA HIS A 898 -11.67 -22.32 -4.67
C HIS A 898 -12.16 -20.99 -4.11
N ALA A 899 -12.54 -20.96 -2.84
CA ALA A 899 -12.82 -19.71 -2.13
C ALA A 899 -11.52 -18.95 -1.81
N PRO A 900 -11.59 -17.62 -1.57
CA PRO A 900 -10.45 -16.85 -1.07
C PRO A 900 -9.92 -17.45 0.24
N LYS A 901 -8.60 -17.64 0.34
CA LYS A 901 -7.92 -17.98 1.59
C LYS A 901 -7.38 -16.71 2.24
N GLY A 902 -7.40 -16.66 3.58
CA GLY A 902 -6.73 -15.59 4.34
C GLY A 902 -5.21 -15.68 4.26
N ASP A 903 -4.51 -14.62 4.69
CA ASP A 903 -3.06 -14.35 4.54
C ASP A 903 -2.08 -15.42 5.07
N PHE A 904 -2.55 -16.54 5.62
CA PHE A 904 -1.75 -17.59 6.24
C PHE A 904 -1.92 -18.96 5.57
N GLY A 905 -1.89 -18.97 4.23
CA GLY A 905 -1.85 -20.20 3.41
C GLY A 905 -0.46 -20.50 2.85
N ASP A 906 -0.26 -21.75 2.45
CA ASP A 906 0.88 -22.19 1.63
C ASP A 906 0.91 -21.36 0.34
N ARG A 907 1.99 -20.62 0.08
CA ARG A 907 2.08 -19.48 -0.86
C ARG A 907 1.99 -19.83 -2.35
N ASP A 908 1.46 -21.00 -2.70
CA ASP A 908 1.37 -21.46 -4.08
C ASP A 908 0.10 -22.28 -4.37
N THR A 909 -1.06 -21.78 -3.92
CA THR A 909 -2.36 -22.44 -4.18
C THR A 909 -3.14 -21.80 -5.34
N LEU A 910 -4.03 -22.55 -6.00
CA LEU A 910 -4.92 -22.02 -7.05
C LEU A 910 -5.79 -20.85 -6.57
N SER A 911 -6.18 -20.82 -5.29
CA SER A 911 -6.88 -19.67 -4.69
C SER A 911 -6.03 -18.39 -4.76
N GLU A 912 -4.72 -18.48 -4.48
CA GLU A 912 -3.82 -17.32 -4.58
C GLU A 912 -3.56 -16.94 -6.03
N VAL A 913 -3.52 -17.90 -6.95
CA VAL A 913 -3.46 -17.62 -8.40
C VAL A 913 -4.70 -16.84 -8.85
N VAL A 914 -5.89 -17.21 -8.37
CA VAL A 914 -7.14 -16.47 -8.62
C VAL A 914 -7.04 -15.07 -8.03
N ALA A 915 -6.63 -14.93 -6.77
CA ALA A 915 -6.48 -13.62 -6.11
C ALA A 915 -5.47 -12.72 -6.86
N ALA A 916 -4.31 -13.25 -7.22
CA ALA A 916 -3.28 -12.57 -8.00
C ALA A 916 -3.75 -12.20 -9.41
N SER A 917 -4.58 -13.04 -10.03
CA SER A 917 -5.19 -12.76 -11.34
C SER A 917 -6.20 -11.62 -11.27
N ILE A 918 -7.07 -11.60 -10.24
CA ILE A 918 -8.00 -10.48 -10.01
C ILE A 918 -7.22 -9.20 -9.74
N LYS A 919 -6.22 -9.25 -8.84
CA LYS A 919 -5.34 -8.11 -8.54
C LYS A 919 -4.64 -7.60 -9.79
N GLY A 920 -4.06 -8.51 -10.59
CA GLY A 920 -3.38 -8.15 -11.82
C GLY A 920 -4.30 -7.52 -12.86
N LEU A 921 -5.54 -7.99 -13.00
CA LEU A 921 -6.55 -7.30 -13.80
C LEU A 921 -6.83 -5.90 -13.23
N GLY A 922 -6.92 -5.79 -11.91
CA GLY A 922 -7.04 -4.55 -11.15
C GLY A 922 -5.95 -3.52 -11.45
N GLU A 923 -4.72 -3.97 -11.62
CA GLU A 923 -3.52 -3.16 -11.87
C GLU A 923 -3.28 -2.85 -13.36
N THR A 924 -4.16 -3.32 -14.25
CA THR A 924 -4.02 -3.12 -15.70
C THR A 924 -5.00 -2.05 -16.20
N PRO A 925 -4.55 -0.82 -16.56
CA PRO A 925 -5.44 0.29 -16.92
C PRO A 925 -5.91 0.23 -18.39
N THR A 926 -6.43 -0.90 -18.84
CA THR A 926 -6.95 -1.07 -20.21
C THR A 926 -8.46 -1.33 -20.23
N PRO A 927 -9.16 -0.98 -21.34
CA PRO A 927 -10.56 -1.34 -21.53
C PRO A 927 -10.79 -2.86 -21.41
N ASP A 928 -9.92 -3.68 -22.00
CA ASP A 928 -10.03 -5.15 -21.96
C ASP A 928 -9.99 -5.71 -20.54
N ALA A 929 -9.17 -5.14 -19.66
CA ALA A 929 -9.13 -5.54 -18.25
C ALA A 929 -10.40 -5.11 -17.50
N SER A 930 -10.94 -3.93 -17.84
CA SER A 930 -12.22 -3.43 -17.30
C SER A 930 -13.36 -4.37 -17.69
N ASP A 931 -13.42 -4.78 -18.96
CA ASP A 931 -14.42 -5.71 -19.50
C ASP A 931 -14.28 -7.10 -18.87
N ALA A 932 -13.05 -7.59 -18.70
CA ALA A 932 -12.79 -8.86 -18.02
C ALA A 932 -13.31 -8.84 -16.58
N LEU A 933 -13.02 -7.80 -15.79
CA LEU A 933 -13.53 -7.66 -14.42
C LEU A 933 -15.06 -7.57 -14.39
N ALA A 934 -15.68 -6.81 -15.31
CA ALA A 934 -17.13 -6.70 -15.40
C ALA A 934 -17.81 -8.04 -15.75
N ILE A 935 -17.23 -8.82 -16.67
CA ILE A 935 -17.71 -10.17 -17.01
C ILE A 935 -17.61 -11.10 -15.80
N LEU A 936 -16.49 -11.07 -15.08
CA LEU A 936 -16.28 -11.91 -13.90
C LEU A 936 -17.21 -11.51 -12.75
N ALA A 937 -17.40 -10.21 -12.49
CA ALA A 937 -18.31 -9.73 -11.44
C ALA A 937 -19.78 -10.05 -11.70
N ALA A 938 -20.18 -10.34 -12.94
CA ALA A 938 -21.55 -10.73 -13.29
C ALA A 938 -21.85 -12.23 -13.06
N ARG A 939 -20.83 -13.03 -12.73
CA ARG A 939 -20.94 -14.48 -12.57
C ARG A 939 -21.35 -14.89 -11.16
N ALA A 940 -22.53 -15.48 -11.01
CA ALA A 940 -23.07 -15.90 -9.71
C ALA A 940 -22.24 -17.00 -9.02
N ASP A 941 -21.57 -17.86 -9.80
CA ASP A 941 -20.69 -18.92 -9.28
C ASP A 941 -19.36 -18.41 -8.71
N LEU A 942 -19.07 -17.11 -8.87
CA LEU A 942 -17.96 -16.42 -8.23
C LEU A 942 -18.36 -15.70 -6.93
N ALA A 943 -19.49 -16.07 -6.29
CA ALA A 943 -20.02 -15.46 -5.06
C ALA A 943 -18.94 -15.13 -4.02
N ALA A 944 -18.06 -16.08 -3.72
CA ALA A 944 -16.98 -15.92 -2.74
C ALA A 944 -15.93 -14.86 -3.09
N TRP A 945 -15.80 -14.50 -4.39
CA TRP A 945 -14.83 -13.53 -4.90
C TRP A 945 -15.43 -12.15 -5.19
N HIS A 946 -16.74 -11.94 -4.98
CA HIS A 946 -17.40 -10.69 -5.38
C HIS A 946 -16.78 -9.47 -4.71
N ASP A 947 -16.46 -9.53 -3.41
CA ASP A 947 -15.84 -8.40 -2.71
C ASP A 947 -14.47 -8.05 -3.31
N THR A 948 -13.64 -9.07 -3.56
CA THR A 948 -12.33 -8.92 -4.23
C THR A 948 -12.48 -8.33 -5.63
N LEU A 949 -13.43 -8.84 -6.43
CA LEU A 949 -13.70 -8.35 -7.79
C LEU A 949 -14.19 -6.90 -7.77
N GLN A 950 -15.09 -6.53 -6.85
CA GLN A 950 -15.58 -5.17 -6.69
C GLN A 950 -14.45 -4.21 -6.29
N HIS A 951 -13.63 -4.60 -5.31
CA HIS A 951 -12.48 -3.82 -4.88
C HIS A 951 -11.51 -3.54 -6.03
N TYR A 952 -11.09 -4.58 -6.75
CA TYR A 952 -10.15 -4.41 -7.85
C TYR A 952 -10.78 -3.75 -9.09
N THR A 953 -12.11 -3.83 -9.28
CA THR A 953 -12.82 -3.03 -10.29
C THR A 953 -12.75 -1.54 -9.95
N ALA A 954 -12.99 -1.17 -8.68
CA ALA A 954 -12.89 0.21 -8.23
C ALA A 954 -11.44 0.75 -8.33
N ALA A 955 -10.46 -0.06 -7.91
CA ALA A 955 -9.04 0.29 -8.01
C ALA A 955 -8.59 0.47 -9.48
N GLN A 956 -9.01 -0.43 -10.36
CA GLN A 956 -8.70 -0.37 -11.79
C GLN A 956 -9.30 0.85 -12.47
N LEU A 957 -10.56 1.18 -12.16
CA LEU A 957 -11.21 2.37 -12.68
C LEU A 957 -10.43 3.63 -12.29
N LYS A 958 -10.02 3.75 -11.02
CA LYS A 958 -9.20 4.88 -10.54
C LYS A 958 -7.85 4.97 -11.26
N LEU A 959 -7.16 3.83 -11.44
CA LEU A 959 -5.88 3.77 -12.14
C LEU A 959 -6.02 4.16 -13.63
N ARG A 960 -7.09 3.69 -14.28
CA ARG A 960 -7.41 4.02 -15.67
C ARG A 960 -7.70 5.51 -15.82
N GLN A 961 -8.54 6.08 -14.96
CA GLN A 961 -8.82 7.52 -14.94
C GLN A 961 -7.55 8.34 -14.77
N GLN A 962 -6.64 7.93 -13.88
CA GLN A 962 -5.36 8.62 -13.69
C GLN A 962 -4.48 8.57 -14.95
N THR A 963 -4.50 7.44 -15.66
CA THR A 963 -3.68 7.21 -16.87
C THR A 963 -4.26 7.92 -18.10
N GLU A 964 -5.58 7.98 -18.22
CA GLU A 964 -6.30 8.58 -19.36
C GLU A 964 -6.49 10.09 -19.20
N PHE A 965 -6.50 10.64 -17.97
CA PHE A 965 -6.69 12.08 -17.74
C PHE A 965 -5.64 12.93 -18.46
N ARG A 966 -6.10 13.95 -19.19
CA ARG A 966 -5.26 14.92 -19.90
C ARG A 966 -5.62 16.33 -19.40
N PRO A 967 -4.79 16.94 -18.54
CA PRO A 967 -5.08 18.27 -18.01
C PRO A 967 -4.95 19.34 -19.11
N PRO A 968 -5.83 20.35 -19.13
CA PRO A 968 -5.71 21.50 -20.03
C PRO A 968 -4.48 22.38 -19.67
N SER A 969 -4.05 23.22 -20.61
CA SER A 969 -2.96 24.16 -20.35
C SER A 969 -3.36 25.25 -19.33
N PRO A 970 -2.41 25.80 -18.53
CA PRO A 970 -2.72 26.77 -17.48
C PRO A 970 -3.50 27.98 -17.98
N ARG A 971 -3.11 28.51 -19.15
CA ARG A 971 -3.80 29.62 -19.80
C ARG A 971 -5.27 29.29 -20.13
N ARG A 972 -5.55 28.08 -20.62
CA ARG A 972 -6.93 27.66 -20.94
C ARG A 972 -7.79 27.55 -19.72
N VAL A 973 -7.23 27.02 -18.63
CA VAL A 973 -7.92 27.02 -17.35
C VAL A 973 -8.24 28.44 -16.92
N ALA A 974 -7.25 29.34 -16.96
CA ALA A 974 -7.41 30.74 -16.55
C ALA A 974 -8.51 31.46 -17.34
N GLU A 975 -8.61 31.20 -18.65
CA GLU A 975 -9.68 31.72 -19.51
C GLU A 975 -11.04 31.10 -19.18
N ALA A 976 -11.11 29.76 -19.05
CA ALA A 976 -12.36 29.04 -18.83
C ALA A 976 -13.04 29.39 -17.50
N ILE A 977 -12.28 29.55 -16.41
CA ILE A 977 -12.85 29.82 -15.07
C ILE A 977 -13.54 31.20 -14.96
N ASN A 978 -13.31 32.10 -15.92
CA ASN A 978 -13.98 33.40 -16.04
C ASN A 978 -15.00 33.44 -17.20
N ALA A 979 -15.62 32.31 -17.51
CA ALA A 979 -16.56 32.16 -18.63
C ALA A 979 -15.97 32.50 -20.01
N GLY A 980 -14.65 32.37 -20.19
CA GLY A 980 -14.01 32.43 -21.50
C GLY A 980 -14.18 31.13 -22.31
N PRO A 981 -13.33 30.94 -23.35
CA PRO A 981 -13.27 29.73 -24.16
C PRO A 981 -13.26 28.42 -23.36
N PRO A 982 -13.87 27.35 -23.90
CA PRO A 982 -13.86 26.05 -23.23
C PRO A 982 -12.47 25.43 -23.23
N ALA A 983 -12.05 24.87 -22.09
CA ALA A 983 -10.71 24.29 -21.93
C ALA A 983 -10.60 22.83 -22.42
N THR A 984 -11.71 22.09 -22.47
CA THR A 984 -11.76 20.68 -22.84
C THR A 984 -13.00 20.37 -23.69
N ALA A 985 -13.07 19.17 -24.29
CA ALA A 985 -14.27 18.72 -25.01
C ALA A 985 -15.50 18.61 -24.09
N ALA A 986 -15.30 18.15 -22.85
CA ALA A 986 -16.35 18.13 -21.82
C ALA A 986 -16.85 19.55 -21.49
N ASP A 987 -15.94 20.54 -21.37
CA ASP A 987 -16.29 21.93 -21.11
C ASP A 987 -17.02 22.56 -22.32
N LEU A 988 -16.57 22.24 -23.55
CA LEU A 988 -17.26 22.63 -24.78
C LEU A 988 -18.68 22.06 -24.84
N ARG A 989 -18.87 20.80 -24.41
CA ARG A 989 -20.20 20.19 -24.29
C ARG A 989 -21.06 20.91 -23.25
N ALA A 990 -20.50 21.26 -22.10
CA ALA A 990 -21.21 22.03 -21.07
C ALA A 990 -21.66 23.40 -21.59
N VAL A 991 -20.79 24.11 -22.32
CA VAL A 991 -21.11 25.37 -23.02
C VAL A 991 -22.23 25.17 -24.04
N ALA A 992 -22.11 24.16 -24.90
CA ALA A 992 -23.12 23.88 -25.93
C ALA A 992 -24.49 23.57 -25.31
N ARG A 993 -24.52 22.77 -24.26
CA ARG A 993 -25.72 22.44 -23.49
C ARG A 993 -26.38 23.68 -22.89
N GLU A 994 -25.59 24.58 -22.30
CA GLU A 994 -26.09 25.85 -21.76
C GLU A 994 -26.69 26.72 -22.86
N CYS A 995 -25.95 26.96 -23.95
CA CYS A 995 -26.43 27.77 -25.07
C CYS A 995 -27.69 27.19 -25.73
N LEU A 996 -27.78 25.87 -25.86
CA LEU A 996 -28.94 25.18 -26.42
C LEU A 996 -30.15 25.22 -25.48
N ALA A 997 -29.95 25.16 -24.16
CA ALA A 997 -31.02 25.31 -23.18
C ALA A 997 -31.59 26.75 -23.21
N ASP A 998 -30.71 27.75 -23.22
CA ASP A 998 -31.08 29.17 -23.35
C ASP A 998 -31.87 29.41 -24.66
N LEU A 999 -31.38 28.84 -25.77
CA LEU A 999 -32.03 28.93 -27.08
C LEU A 999 -33.38 28.22 -27.12
N THR A 1000 -33.49 27.03 -26.54
CA THR A 1000 -34.76 26.29 -26.48
C THR A 1000 -35.81 27.06 -25.68
N ASN A 1001 -35.42 27.67 -24.56
CA ASN A 1001 -36.31 28.50 -23.76
C ASN A 1001 -36.77 29.75 -24.51
N ASP A 1002 -35.86 30.45 -25.20
CA ASP A 1002 -36.17 31.62 -26.01
C ASP A 1002 -37.08 31.30 -27.21
N ILE A 1003 -36.88 30.16 -27.88
CA ILE A 1003 -37.74 29.71 -28.99
C ILE A 1003 -39.20 29.51 -28.54
N GLN A 1004 -39.40 28.99 -27.33
CA GLN A 1004 -40.71 28.67 -26.77
C GLN A 1004 -41.36 29.85 -26.04
N ASN A 1005 -40.60 30.57 -25.22
CA ASN A 1005 -41.09 31.55 -24.26
C ASN A 1005 -40.67 33.00 -24.56
N GLY A 1006 -39.89 33.23 -25.63
CA GLY A 1006 -39.47 34.57 -26.01
C GLY A 1006 -40.61 35.45 -26.50
N ASP A 1007 -40.39 36.77 -26.51
CA ASP A 1007 -41.37 37.77 -26.96
C ASP A 1007 -41.75 37.61 -28.45
N THR A 1008 -40.88 36.95 -29.21
CA THR A 1008 -41.13 36.56 -30.59
C THR A 1008 -41.64 35.13 -30.65
N ALA A 1009 -42.53 34.82 -31.61
CA ALA A 1009 -42.96 33.44 -31.84
C ALA A 1009 -41.84 32.64 -32.56
N GLY A 1010 -40.71 32.42 -31.89
CA GLY A 1010 -39.48 31.84 -32.43
C GLY A 1010 -39.68 30.47 -33.08
N TRP A 1011 -40.55 29.64 -32.51
CA TRP A 1011 -40.94 28.34 -33.07
C TRP A 1011 -41.48 28.45 -34.51
N LYS A 1012 -42.10 29.57 -34.92
CA LYS A 1012 -42.69 29.73 -36.27
C LYS A 1012 -41.67 29.57 -37.39
N ALA A 1013 -40.40 29.92 -37.15
CA ALA A 1013 -39.35 29.81 -38.17
C ALA A 1013 -39.10 28.36 -38.60
N PHE A 1014 -39.42 27.39 -37.74
CA PHE A 1014 -39.24 25.96 -37.98
C PHE A 1014 -40.44 25.28 -38.67
N TRP A 1015 -41.49 26.05 -38.98
CA TRP A 1015 -42.67 25.57 -39.68
C TRP A 1015 -42.79 26.23 -41.05
N ASN A 1016 -43.24 25.47 -42.04
CA ASN A 1016 -43.80 26.03 -43.26
C ASN A 1016 -45.22 26.52 -42.93
N LEU A 1017 -45.44 27.83 -43.02
CA LEU A 1017 -46.70 28.47 -42.70
C LEU A 1017 -47.46 28.87 -43.99
N PRO A 1018 -48.26 27.98 -44.59
CA PRO A 1018 -49.25 28.41 -45.58
C PRO A 1018 -50.32 29.28 -44.91
N GLY A 1019 -51.02 30.11 -45.69
CA GLY A 1019 -51.99 31.10 -45.19
C GLY A 1019 -53.15 30.58 -44.33
N LYS A 1020 -53.25 29.26 -44.08
CA LYS A 1020 -54.19 28.62 -43.13
C LYS A 1020 -53.43 27.87 -42.01
N PRO A 1021 -53.75 28.10 -40.72
CA PRO A 1021 -53.11 27.43 -39.58
C PRO A 1021 -53.22 25.90 -39.56
N SER A 1022 -54.21 25.32 -40.25
CA SER A 1022 -54.44 23.86 -40.33
C SER A 1022 -53.57 23.15 -41.37
N LEU A 1023 -52.74 23.88 -42.12
CA LEU A 1023 -51.87 23.35 -43.17
C LEU A 1023 -50.38 23.49 -42.81
N ARG A 1024 -50.04 23.76 -41.53
CA ARG A 1024 -48.66 23.91 -41.09
C ARG A 1024 -47.92 22.58 -41.18
N THR A 1025 -46.81 22.55 -41.91
CA THR A 1025 -45.92 21.38 -41.96
C THR A 1025 -44.58 21.73 -41.35
N PRO A 1026 -43.94 20.83 -40.58
CA PRO A 1026 -42.56 21.02 -40.13
C PRO A 1026 -41.63 21.27 -41.32
N ARG A 1027 -40.59 22.11 -41.13
CA ARG A 1027 -39.50 22.22 -42.10
C ARG A 1027 -38.70 20.90 -42.16
N GLU A 1028 -37.91 20.76 -43.22
CA GLU A 1028 -36.98 19.63 -43.34
C GLU A 1028 -35.86 19.73 -42.29
N GLU A 1029 -35.24 18.59 -42.00
CA GLU A 1029 -34.25 18.44 -40.91
C GLU A 1029 -33.06 19.38 -41.07
N ASN A 1030 -32.50 19.46 -42.27
CA ASN A 1030 -31.36 20.33 -42.60
C ASN A 1030 -31.68 21.82 -42.41
N ASP A 1031 -32.89 22.26 -42.81
CA ASP A 1031 -33.33 23.64 -42.62
C ASP A 1031 -33.48 23.97 -41.13
N CYS A 1032 -34.03 23.02 -40.34
CA CYS A 1032 -34.17 23.20 -38.89
C CYS A 1032 -32.81 23.29 -38.20
N ARG A 1033 -31.87 22.43 -38.61
CA ARG A 1033 -30.47 22.45 -38.15
C ARG A 1033 -29.83 23.80 -38.45
N ASP A 1034 -29.89 24.28 -39.69
CA ASP A 1034 -29.24 25.54 -40.09
C ASP A 1034 -29.83 26.75 -39.35
N LEU A 1035 -31.16 26.81 -39.23
CA LEU A 1035 -31.85 27.86 -38.47
C LEU A 1035 -31.46 27.86 -36.97
N LEU A 1036 -31.33 26.67 -36.37
CA LEU A 1036 -30.89 26.58 -34.98
C LEU A 1036 -29.42 26.98 -34.84
N LEU A 1037 -28.57 26.51 -35.77
CA LEU A 1037 -27.13 26.78 -35.76
C LEU A 1037 -26.83 28.27 -35.87
N ASP A 1038 -27.52 28.99 -36.75
CA ASP A 1038 -27.33 30.44 -36.90
C ASP A 1038 -27.62 31.19 -35.60
N ARG A 1039 -28.69 30.82 -34.89
CA ARG A 1039 -29.03 31.40 -33.58
C ARG A 1039 -28.12 30.92 -32.45
N LEU A 1040 -27.53 29.73 -32.60
CA LEU A 1040 -26.61 29.16 -31.63
C LEU A 1040 -25.25 29.88 -31.70
N ARG A 1041 -24.78 30.24 -32.90
CA ARG A 1041 -23.51 30.98 -33.12
C ARG A 1041 -23.46 32.27 -32.31
N ASP A 1042 -24.54 33.05 -32.32
CA ASP A 1042 -24.63 34.30 -31.55
C ASP A 1042 -24.40 34.10 -30.05
N ARG A 1043 -24.94 33.00 -29.50
CA ARG A 1043 -24.76 32.64 -28.10
C ARG A 1043 -23.36 32.08 -27.81
N LEU A 1044 -22.77 31.34 -28.75
CA LEU A 1044 -21.44 30.75 -28.60
C LEU A 1044 -20.31 31.79 -28.64
N MET A 1045 -20.51 32.93 -29.34
CA MET A 1045 -19.51 34.01 -29.40
C MET A 1045 -19.14 34.57 -28.01
N ARG A 1046 -20.07 34.57 -27.05
CA ARG A 1046 -19.79 35.03 -25.67
C ARG A 1046 -18.71 34.20 -24.96
N PHE A 1047 -18.51 32.97 -25.42
CA PHE A 1047 -17.48 32.04 -24.94
C PHE A 1047 -16.28 31.96 -25.89
N GLY A 1048 -16.07 32.96 -26.77
CA GLY A 1048 -14.93 32.96 -27.71
C GLY A 1048 -14.98 31.87 -28.79
N ILE A 1049 -16.10 31.17 -28.95
CA ILE A 1049 -16.32 30.20 -30.04
C ILE A 1049 -16.88 30.99 -31.22
N GLY A 1050 -16.00 31.43 -32.13
CA GLY A 1050 -16.37 32.20 -33.31
C GLY A 1050 -17.28 31.43 -34.28
N ALA A 1051 -17.99 32.15 -35.14
CA ALA A 1051 -18.94 31.57 -36.10
C ALA A 1051 -18.32 30.50 -37.04
N HIS A 1052 -17.03 30.65 -37.38
CA HIS A 1052 -16.27 29.69 -38.20
C HIS A 1052 -15.91 28.39 -37.47
N HIS A 1053 -16.05 28.35 -36.14
CA HIS A 1053 -15.83 27.16 -35.32
C HIS A 1053 -17.09 26.32 -35.13
N ALA A 1054 -18.23 26.73 -35.70
CA ALA A 1054 -19.47 25.96 -35.73
C ALA A 1054 -19.81 25.58 -37.18
N ILE A 1055 -19.37 24.40 -37.60
CA ILE A 1055 -19.38 23.95 -39.00
C ILE A 1055 -20.60 23.05 -39.26
N PRO A 1056 -21.52 23.42 -40.18
CA PRO A 1056 -22.58 22.52 -40.63
C PRO A 1056 -22.01 21.46 -41.58
N GLU A 1057 -22.56 20.25 -41.55
CA GLU A 1057 -22.21 19.14 -42.45
C GLU A 1057 -20.71 18.81 -42.50
N ALA A 1058 -20.03 18.84 -41.35
CA ALA A 1058 -18.60 18.63 -41.28
C ALA A 1058 -18.22 17.18 -41.69
N ARG A 1059 -17.40 17.05 -42.75
CA ARG A 1059 -16.90 15.76 -43.26
C ARG A 1059 -15.90 15.11 -42.28
N ARG A 1060 -16.01 13.79 -42.07
CA ARG A 1060 -15.11 12.96 -41.25
C ARG A 1060 -14.59 11.74 -42.03
N ARG A 1061 -13.73 10.93 -41.39
CA ARG A 1061 -13.16 9.68 -41.94
C ARG A 1061 -14.30 8.76 -42.44
N ASN A 1062 -14.09 8.08 -43.57
CA ASN A 1062 -15.07 7.20 -44.24
C ASN A 1062 -16.31 7.89 -44.85
N ASP A 1063 -16.18 9.15 -45.30
CA ASP A 1063 -17.20 9.89 -46.08
C ASP A 1063 -18.54 10.13 -45.34
N ARG A 1064 -18.53 10.08 -44.00
CA ARG A 1064 -19.67 10.38 -43.13
C ARG A 1064 -19.59 11.82 -42.59
N ARG A 1065 -20.75 12.46 -42.36
CA ARG A 1065 -20.87 13.88 -41.93
C ARG A 1065 -21.65 14.00 -40.63
N ALA A 1066 -21.11 14.74 -39.66
CA ALA A 1066 -21.90 15.17 -38.51
C ALA A 1066 -22.77 16.37 -38.92
N ASP A 1067 -24.00 16.45 -38.41
CA ASP A 1067 -24.91 17.56 -38.76
C ASP A 1067 -24.31 18.91 -38.36
N VAL A 1068 -23.79 19.03 -37.15
CA VAL A 1068 -23.00 20.19 -36.71
C VAL A 1068 -21.74 19.71 -36.01
N LEU A 1069 -20.62 20.39 -36.25
CA LEU A 1069 -19.40 20.23 -35.48
C LEU A 1069 -19.03 21.55 -34.81
N LEU A 1070 -18.99 21.56 -33.49
CA LEU A 1070 -18.41 22.66 -32.73
C LEU A 1070 -16.93 22.38 -32.51
N ILE A 1071 -16.08 23.37 -32.74
CA ILE A 1071 -14.63 23.30 -32.57
C ILE A 1071 -14.26 24.27 -31.44
N GLY A 1072 -13.61 23.75 -30.42
CA GLY A 1072 -12.95 24.53 -29.39
C GLY A 1072 -11.49 24.77 -29.76
N GLU A 1073 -10.75 25.39 -28.85
CA GLU A 1073 -9.31 25.55 -29.02
C GLU A 1073 -8.54 24.25 -28.75
N GLU A 1074 -7.26 24.20 -29.12
CA GLU A 1074 -6.35 23.05 -28.91
C GLU A 1074 -6.86 21.70 -29.43
N GLY A 1075 -7.74 21.72 -30.46
CA GLY A 1075 -8.25 20.52 -31.11
C GLY A 1075 -9.49 19.90 -30.45
N ALA A 1076 -9.99 20.49 -29.36
CA ALA A 1076 -11.27 20.09 -28.76
C ALA A 1076 -12.40 20.20 -29.78
N ASN A 1077 -13.28 19.21 -29.86
CA ASN A 1077 -14.42 19.27 -30.77
C ASN A 1077 -15.62 18.49 -30.26
N LEU A 1078 -16.82 18.91 -30.66
CA LEU A 1078 -18.08 18.34 -30.21
C LEU A 1078 -19.01 18.13 -31.40
N PRO A 1079 -19.20 16.87 -31.85
CA PRO A 1079 -20.21 16.55 -32.84
C PRO A 1079 -21.62 16.67 -32.25
N VAL A 1080 -22.53 17.21 -33.05
CA VAL A 1080 -23.96 17.26 -32.78
C VAL A 1080 -24.67 16.54 -33.92
N GLU A 1081 -25.49 15.57 -33.55
CA GLU A 1081 -26.35 14.84 -34.49
C GLU A 1081 -27.80 15.29 -34.27
N ALA A 1082 -28.44 15.82 -35.31
CA ALA A 1082 -29.76 16.42 -35.23
C ALA A 1082 -30.80 15.55 -35.93
N LYS A 1083 -31.96 15.31 -35.31
CA LYS A 1083 -33.05 14.54 -35.93
C LYS A 1083 -34.41 15.17 -35.68
N ARG A 1084 -35.35 15.03 -36.63
CA ARG A 1084 -36.78 15.25 -36.32
C ARG A 1084 -37.31 14.12 -35.45
N HIS A 1085 -38.22 14.41 -34.52
CA HIS A 1085 -38.85 13.37 -33.69
C HIS A 1085 -39.60 12.28 -34.49
N MET A 1086 -39.94 12.53 -35.76
CA MET A 1086 -40.55 11.55 -36.67
C MET A 1086 -39.54 10.83 -37.60
N HIS A 1087 -38.25 11.07 -37.45
CA HIS A 1087 -37.22 10.49 -38.32
C HIS A 1087 -37.06 8.98 -38.06
N ALA A 1088 -36.96 8.15 -39.12
CA ALA A 1088 -36.91 6.69 -39.01
C ALA A 1088 -35.77 6.14 -38.13
N GLN A 1089 -34.65 6.86 -38.05
CA GLN A 1089 -33.46 6.50 -37.25
C GLN A 1089 -33.43 7.11 -35.83
N LEU A 1090 -34.52 7.71 -35.35
CA LEU A 1090 -34.59 8.39 -34.03
C LEU A 1090 -33.97 7.57 -32.88
N TRP A 1091 -34.28 6.28 -32.81
CA TRP A 1091 -33.81 5.41 -31.72
C TRP A 1091 -32.38 4.88 -31.92
N LYS A 1092 -31.84 4.96 -33.14
CA LYS A 1092 -30.54 4.34 -33.49
C LYS A 1092 -29.42 5.35 -33.67
N ALA A 1093 -29.73 6.56 -34.15
CA ALA A 1093 -28.73 7.53 -34.62
C ALA A 1093 -27.70 7.92 -33.56
N ALA A 1094 -28.09 8.05 -32.29
CA ALA A 1094 -27.13 8.33 -31.22
C ALA A 1094 -26.08 7.21 -31.06
N GLY A 1095 -26.50 5.95 -31.13
CA GLY A 1095 -25.62 4.79 -30.95
C GLY A 1095 -24.86 4.35 -32.20
N SER A 1096 -25.33 4.70 -33.40
CA SER A 1096 -24.73 4.30 -34.68
C SER A 1096 -24.01 5.42 -35.43
N GLN A 1097 -24.49 6.66 -35.35
CA GLN A 1097 -23.91 7.80 -36.07
C GLN A 1097 -23.09 8.68 -35.13
N LEU A 1098 -23.74 9.24 -34.09
CA LEU A 1098 -23.07 10.15 -33.16
C LEU A 1098 -21.89 9.49 -32.43
N LYS A 1099 -22.03 8.23 -32.00
CA LYS A 1099 -20.93 7.44 -31.41
C LYS A 1099 -19.69 7.38 -32.31
N ASP A 1100 -19.87 7.21 -33.61
CA ASP A 1100 -18.74 7.15 -34.55
C ASP A 1100 -18.09 8.52 -34.71
N TYR A 1101 -18.86 9.61 -34.73
CA TYR A 1101 -18.32 10.96 -34.79
C TYR A 1101 -17.54 11.33 -33.54
N ALA A 1102 -18.05 10.93 -32.36
CA ALA A 1102 -17.46 11.21 -31.06
C ALA A 1102 -16.20 10.35 -30.75
N ARG A 1103 -15.78 9.47 -31.67
CA ARG A 1103 -14.47 8.78 -31.60
C ARG A 1103 -13.34 9.58 -32.24
N SER A 1104 -13.64 10.73 -32.83
CA SER A 1104 -12.63 11.57 -33.47
C SER A 1104 -11.64 12.13 -32.43
N PRO A 1105 -10.34 12.25 -32.76
CA PRO A 1105 -9.38 12.91 -31.88
C PRO A 1105 -9.89 14.28 -31.43
N GLY A 1106 -9.76 14.57 -30.13
CA GLY A 1106 -10.21 15.83 -29.52
C GLY A 1106 -11.69 15.89 -29.13
N SER A 1107 -12.50 14.86 -29.40
CA SER A 1107 -13.88 14.82 -28.89
C SER A 1107 -14.06 14.11 -27.55
N GLY A 1108 -13.09 13.29 -27.13
CA GLY A 1108 -13.17 12.59 -25.83
C GLY A 1108 -14.39 11.67 -25.70
N GLY A 1109 -15.03 11.24 -26.80
CA GLY A 1109 -16.30 10.51 -26.73
C GLY A 1109 -17.53 11.41 -26.59
N HIS A 1110 -17.37 12.72 -26.38
CA HIS A 1110 -18.48 13.64 -26.14
C HIS A 1110 -19.29 13.95 -27.40
N GLY A 1111 -20.60 14.11 -27.23
CA GLY A 1111 -21.51 14.51 -28.31
C GLY A 1111 -22.84 15.06 -27.80
N VAL A 1112 -23.61 15.67 -28.71
CA VAL A 1112 -24.98 16.12 -28.44
C VAL A 1112 -25.93 15.45 -29.41
N TYR A 1113 -26.97 14.80 -28.88
CA TYR A 1113 -28.07 14.29 -29.67
C TYR A 1113 -29.27 15.23 -29.59
N LEU A 1114 -29.53 15.95 -30.68
CA LEU A 1114 -30.47 17.06 -30.74
C LEU A 1114 -31.74 16.65 -31.49
N ILE A 1115 -32.90 16.84 -30.89
CA ILE A 1115 -34.19 16.47 -31.47
C ILE A 1115 -35.10 17.68 -31.65
N PHE A 1116 -35.69 17.81 -32.83
CA PHE A 1116 -36.75 18.77 -33.11
C PHE A 1116 -38.14 18.12 -32.88
N TRP A 1117 -38.83 18.54 -31.83
CA TRP A 1117 -40.16 18.05 -31.45
C TRP A 1117 -41.25 19.02 -31.92
N PHE A 1118 -42.20 18.56 -32.73
CA PHE A 1118 -43.25 19.41 -33.33
C PHE A 1118 -44.65 19.17 -32.73
N GLY A 1119 -44.73 18.44 -31.63
CA GLY A 1119 -45.99 18.10 -30.97
C GLY A 1119 -46.72 16.91 -31.60
N LEU A 1120 -47.87 16.55 -31.02
CA LEU A 1120 -48.66 15.38 -31.43
C LEU A 1120 -49.53 15.64 -32.68
N GLY A 1121 -49.58 16.88 -33.18
CA GLY A 1121 -50.36 17.28 -34.35
C GLY A 1121 -49.71 16.93 -35.70
N VAL A 1122 -48.55 16.28 -35.69
CA VAL A 1122 -47.80 15.81 -36.86
C VAL A 1122 -47.48 14.31 -36.70
N PRO A 1123 -46.99 13.60 -37.74
CA PRO A 1123 -46.68 12.17 -37.62
C PRO A 1123 -45.89 11.81 -36.37
N SER A 1124 -46.37 10.80 -35.63
CA SER A 1124 -45.78 10.35 -34.37
C SER A 1124 -44.34 9.83 -34.56
N PRO A 1125 -43.55 9.78 -33.47
CA PRO A 1125 -42.25 9.12 -33.50
C PRO A 1125 -42.34 7.69 -34.04
N PRO A 1126 -41.29 7.18 -34.71
CA PRO A 1126 -41.21 5.76 -35.06
C PRO A 1126 -41.39 4.91 -33.80
N ARG A 1127 -41.96 3.71 -33.99
CA ARG A 1127 -42.34 2.80 -32.89
C ARG A 1127 -41.19 2.71 -31.86
N PRO A 1128 -41.44 3.07 -30.59
CA PRO A 1128 -40.40 3.06 -29.58
C PRO A 1128 -39.99 1.62 -29.23
N PRO A 1129 -38.80 1.44 -28.64
CA PRO A 1129 -38.36 0.17 -28.07
C PRO A 1129 -39.40 -0.42 -27.11
N ALA A 1130 -39.47 -1.74 -27.03
CA ALA A 1130 -40.38 -2.43 -26.12
C ALA A 1130 -40.20 -1.96 -24.67
N GLY A 1131 -41.31 -1.72 -23.96
CA GLY A 1131 -41.30 -1.21 -22.58
C GLY A 1131 -41.20 0.30 -22.43
N THR A 1132 -41.10 1.06 -23.52
CA THR A 1132 -41.10 2.54 -23.45
C THR A 1132 -42.52 3.08 -23.24
N PRO A 1133 -42.76 4.00 -22.27
CA PRO A 1133 -44.04 4.67 -22.10
C PRO A 1133 -44.47 5.46 -23.36
N PRO A 1134 -45.78 5.75 -23.54
CA PRO A 1134 -46.25 6.59 -24.62
C PRO A 1134 -45.56 7.96 -24.64
N ILE A 1135 -45.06 8.37 -25.81
CA ILE A 1135 -44.40 9.67 -25.97
C ILE A 1135 -45.48 10.75 -26.16
N THR A 1136 -45.75 11.51 -25.10
CA THR A 1136 -46.81 12.53 -25.08
C THR A 1136 -46.30 13.97 -25.11
N SER A 1137 -44.99 14.19 -24.95
CA SER A 1137 -44.37 15.52 -24.90
C SER A 1137 -42.88 15.47 -25.28
N ALA A 1138 -42.28 16.64 -25.52
CA ALA A 1138 -40.83 16.78 -25.71
C ALA A 1138 -40.02 16.20 -24.54
N GLY A 1139 -40.47 16.44 -23.30
CA GLY A 1139 -39.86 15.90 -22.09
C GLY A 1139 -39.94 14.37 -22.03
N ALA A 1140 -41.11 13.80 -22.31
CA ALA A 1140 -41.28 12.35 -22.37
C ALA A 1140 -40.39 11.70 -23.44
N LEU A 1141 -40.20 12.37 -24.59
CA LEU A 1141 -39.28 11.89 -25.63
C LEU A 1141 -37.81 11.93 -25.16
N ARG A 1142 -37.39 13.03 -24.54
CA ARG A 1142 -36.03 13.15 -24.00
C ARG A 1142 -35.72 12.01 -23.03
N ASP A 1143 -36.60 11.78 -22.06
CA ASP A 1143 -36.40 10.78 -21.02
C ASP A 1143 -36.37 9.36 -21.61
N ALA A 1144 -37.22 9.08 -22.60
CA ALA A 1144 -37.21 7.81 -23.34
C ALA A 1144 -35.90 7.61 -24.13
N LEU A 1145 -35.39 8.65 -24.79
CA LEU A 1145 -34.13 8.58 -25.54
C LEU A 1145 -32.92 8.37 -24.62
N VAL A 1146 -32.85 9.09 -23.50
CA VAL A 1146 -31.81 8.88 -22.47
C VAL A 1146 -31.88 7.47 -21.91
N GLY A 1147 -33.09 6.95 -21.64
CA GLY A 1147 -33.30 5.57 -21.21
C GLY A 1147 -32.86 4.52 -22.23
N HIS A 1148 -32.93 4.83 -23.52
CA HIS A 1148 -32.51 3.93 -24.59
C HIS A 1148 -31.00 3.97 -24.92
N LEU A 1149 -30.28 5.02 -24.50
CA LEU A 1149 -28.82 5.08 -24.67
C LEU A 1149 -28.14 3.93 -23.93
N ARG A 1150 -27.12 3.33 -24.59
CA ARG A 1150 -26.23 2.35 -23.96
C ARG A 1150 -25.55 2.98 -22.74
N ARG A 1151 -25.31 2.19 -21.69
CA ARG A 1151 -24.78 2.66 -20.40
C ARG A 1151 -23.49 3.48 -20.55
N GLU A 1152 -22.59 3.05 -21.43
CA GLU A 1152 -21.32 3.71 -21.74
C GLU A 1152 -21.48 5.10 -22.40
N LEU A 1153 -22.55 5.34 -23.16
CA LEU A 1153 -22.73 6.60 -23.91
C LEU A 1153 -23.46 7.66 -23.10
N ARG A 1154 -24.21 7.27 -22.07
CA ARG A 1154 -24.99 8.18 -21.23
C ARG A 1154 -24.15 9.30 -20.58
N PRO A 1155 -22.97 9.05 -19.98
CA PRO A 1155 -22.14 10.12 -19.43
C PRO A 1155 -21.47 10.96 -20.52
N LEU A 1156 -21.44 10.50 -21.77
CA LEU A 1156 -20.73 11.18 -22.87
C LEU A 1156 -21.66 11.99 -23.78
N THR A 1157 -22.96 11.67 -23.80
CA THR A 1157 -23.93 12.23 -24.74
C THR A 1157 -25.05 13.00 -24.04
N ASP A 1158 -25.17 14.30 -24.32
CA ASP A 1158 -26.35 15.07 -23.92
C ASP A 1158 -27.48 14.88 -24.93
N VAL A 1159 -28.68 14.48 -24.47
CA VAL A 1159 -29.89 14.43 -25.30
C VAL A 1159 -30.72 15.70 -25.06
N ILE A 1160 -30.88 16.50 -26.10
CA ILE A 1160 -31.60 17.76 -26.06
C ILE A 1160 -32.80 17.68 -27.01
N VAL A 1161 -34.00 17.90 -26.48
CA VAL A 1161 -35.23 17.96 -27.28
C VAL A 1161 -35.72 19.40 -27.30
N VAL A 1162 -35.63 20.05 -28.45
CA VAL A 1162 -36.15 21.40 -28.69
C VAL A 1162 -37.64 21.27 -28.98
N ASP A 1163 -38.47 21.74 -28.06
CA ASP A 1163 -39.90 21.84 -28.30
C ASP A 1163 -40.16 22.95 -29.31
N LEU A 1164 -40.84 22.63 -30.40
CA LEU A 1164 -41.27 23.53 -31.47
C LEU A 1164 -42.79 23.50 -31.65
N THR A 1165 -43.51 22.92 -30.68
CA THR A 1165 -44.97 22.86 -30.67
C THR A 1165 -45.53 24.29 -30.59
N PRO A 1166 -46.51 24.65 -31.43
CA PRO A 1166 -47.20 25.92 -31.28
C PRO A 1166 -47.91 25.99 -29.91
N PRO A 1167 -47.76 27.07 -29.13
CA PRO A 1167 -48.48 27.22 -27.88
C PRO A 1167 -50.00 27.30 -28.15
N GLU A 1168 -50.80 26.60 -27.34
CA GLU A 1168 -52.26 26.65 -27.45
C GLU A 1168 -52.76 28.08 -27.20
N ARG A 1169 -53.70 28.55 -28.03
CA ARG A 1169 -54.28 29.89 -27.91
C ARG A 1169 -55.04 29.97 -26.57
N PRO A 1170 -54.82 30.97 -25.70
CA PRO A 1170 -55.74 31.19 -24.60
C PRO A 1170 -57.15 31.45 -25.17
N PRO A 1171 -58.22 30.98 -24.50
CA PRO A 1171 -59.57 31.14 -25.00
C PRO A 1171 -59.87 32.63 -25.19
N THR A 1172 -60.27 32.99 -26.41
CA THR A 1172 -60.64 34.35 -26.76
C THR A 1172 -61.75 34.84 -25.82
N ALA A 1173 -61.44 35.85 -25.00
CA ALA A 1173 -62.43 36.64 -24.29
C ALA A 1173 -63.47 37.15 -25.30
N GLY A 1174 -64.74 36.87 -25.02
CA GLY A 1174 -65.87 37.22 -25.87
C GLY A 1174 -65.93 38.72 -26.16
N LYS A 1175 -66.38 39.03 -27.38
CA LYS A 1175 -66.72 40.38 -27.85
C LYS A 1175 -67.51 41.16 -26.79
N GLN A 1176 -66.93 42.19 -26.19
CA GLN A 1176 -67.70 43.31 -25.64
C GLN A 1176 -67.80 44.41 -26.69
N ARG A 1177 -69.06 44.74 -27.02
CA ARG A 1177 -69.47 45.85 -27.87
C ARG A 1177 -68.90 47.17 -27.34
N LYS A 1178 -68.36 48.00 -28.24
CA LYS A 1178 -68.20 49.43 -28.03
C LYS A 1178 -69.57 50.07 -27.78
N GLN A 1179 -69.77 50.69 -26.63
CA GLN A 1179 -70.59 51.90 -26.50
C GLN A 1179 -69.73 52.97 -25.85
N GLY A 1180 -69.85 54.18 -26.40
CA GLY A 1180 -68.94 55.29 -26.14
C GLY A 1180 -69.07 55.89 -24.75
N GLY A 1181 -68.04 56.66 -24.38
CA GLY A 1181 -68.03 57.44 -23.15
C GLY A 1181 -66.86 58.42 -23.19
N ARG A 1182 -67.18 59.67 -23.45
CA ARG A 1182 -66.29 60.84 -23.44
C ARG A 1182 -65.84 61.15 -22.00
N ASN A 1183 -64.63 61.69 -21.90
CA ASN A 1183 -64.13 62.66 -20.92
C ASN A 1183 -64.03 62.28 -19.42
N GLY A 1184 -62.84 62.59 -18.86
CA GLY A 1184 -62.77 63.41 -17.65
C GLY A 1184 -62.11 62.80 -16.41
N GLN A 1185 -60.83 63.17 -16.20
CA GLN A 1185 -60.18 63.64 -14.95
C GLN A 1185 -60.39 62.94 -13.59
N GLY A 1186 -59.27 62.88 -12.81
CA GLY A 1186 -59.23 62.77 -11.34
C GLY A 1186 -58.55 61.49 -10.85
N LYS A 1187 -57.23 61.44 -10.63
CA LYS A 1187 -56.49 61.76 -9.38
C LYS A 1187 -57.08 61.18 -8.07
N ALA A 1188 -56.29 60.25 -7.52
CA ALA A 1188 -55.70 60.25 -6.16
C ALA A 1188 -56.34 59.44 -5.01
N HIS A 1189 -55.43 58.76 -4.30
CA HIS A 1189 -55.46 58.22 -2.92
C HIS A 1189 -56.52 57.18 -2.58
N GLY A 1190 -56.27 56.13 -1.80
CA GLY A 1190 -55.17 55.77 -0.92
C GLY A 1190 -55.74 54.82 0.14
N GLU A 1191 -54.90 53.96 0.71
CA GLU A 1191 -55.06 53.36 2.04
C GLU A 1191 -56.17 52.28 2.25
N VAL A 1192 -56.03 51.22 3.08
CA VAL A 1192 -54.95 50.56 3.82
C VAL A 1192 -55.60 49.36 4.57
N LEU A 1193 -54.79 48.35 4.92
CA LEU A 1193 -54.95 47.33 5.98
C LEU A 1193 -55.90 46.11 5.82
N GLY A 1194 -55.29 44.93 6.01
CA GLY A 1194 -55.91 43.61 6.22
C GLY A 1194 -56.46 43.41 7.64
N PRO A 1195 -56.28 42.27 8.34
CA PRO A 1195 -55.76 40.95 7.94
C PRO A 1195 -56.68 39.76 8.37
N GLN A 1196 -56.27 38.56 7.94
CA GLN A 1196 -56.83 37.25 8.30
C GLN A 1196 -56.18 36.64 9.56
N LYS A 1197 -56.97 35.89 10.35
CA LYS A 1197 -56.63 34.57 10.95
C LYS A 1197 -57.91 33.93 11.50
N THR A 1198 -58.27 32.71 11.06
CA THR A 1198 -58.12 31.44 11.82
C THR A 1198 -58.82 30.25 11.12
N LYS A 1199 -58.12 29.12 11.19
CA LYS A 1199 -58.35 27.72 10.76
C LYS A 1199 -59.75 27.13 10.99
N SER A 1200 -60.15 26.17 10.13
CA SER A 1200 -60.48 24.78 10.52
C SER A 1200 -60.91 23.88 9.36
N ALA A 1201 -60.61 22.58 9.50
CA ALA A 1201 -61.48 21.41 9.28
C ALA A 1201 -61.07 20.36 8.23
N LYS A 1202 -61.32 19.12 8.65
CA LYS A 1202 -60.89 17.80 8.16
C LYS A 1202 -61.90 17.14 7.21
N THR A 1203 -61.37 16.15 6.53
CA THR A 1203 -61.88 15.14 5.57
C THR A 1203 -62.85 14.09 6.17
N LYS A 1204 -63.75 13.54 5.32
CA LYS A 1204 -64.55 12.29 5.50
C LYS A 1204 -63.97 11.20 4.57
N VAL A 1205 -63.56 10.01 5.04
CA VAL A 1205 -64.28 8.73 5.33
C VAL A 1205 -64.72 7.90 4.10
N SER A 1206 -64.17 6.68 3.98
CA SER A 1206 -64.93 5.43 3.74
C SER A 1206 -64.08 4.17 4.11
N LYS A 1207 -64.78 3.11 4.55
CA LYS A 1207 -64.37 1.76 5.04
C LYS A 1207 -65.51 0.79 4.61
N PRO A 1208 -65.49 -0.54 4.86
CA PRO A 1208 -64.41 -1.54 4.79
C PRO A 1208 -64.87 -2.88 4.13
N GLY A 1209 -63.96 -3.87 4.01
CA GLY A 1209 -64.30 -5.28 3.76
C GLY A 1209 -63.25 -6.23 4.38
N SER A 1210 -63.71 -7.15 5.23
CA SER A 1210 -63.03 -8.29 5.88
C SER A 1210 -62.70 -9.42 4.88
N ALA A 1211 -61.80 -10.41 5.07
CA ALA A 1211 -61.67 -11.33 6.21
C ALA A 1211 -60.46 -12.32 6.08
N ARG A 1212 -60.05 -12.87 7.25
CA ARG A 1212 -59.53 -14.23 7.59
C ARG A 1212 -58.12 -14.75 7.22
N LEU A 1213 -57.30 -14.90 8.28
CA LEU A 1213 -56.61 -16.10 8.85
C LEU A 1213 -56.34 -17.37 7.99
N GLY A 1214 -55.10 -17.90 8.10
CA GLY A 1214 -54.74 -19.31 7.88
C GLY A 1214 -53.21 -19.55 7.84
N ALA A 1215 -52.72 -20.58 8.56
CA ALA A 1215 -51.32 -20.89 8.89
C ALA A 1215 -50.58 -21.83 7.91
N ASP A 1216 -49.27 -22.00 8.17
CA ASP A 1216 -48.34 -23.10 7.87
C ASP A 1216 -48.10 -23.60 6.43
N ARG A 1217 -46.92 -23.31 5.87
CA ARG A 1217 -45.79 -24.24 5.71
C ARG A 1217 -44.55 -23.57 5.13
#